data_AF-A0A235IUG6-F1
#
_entry.id   AF-A0A235IUG6-F1
#
_cell.length_a   1.000
_cell.length_b   1.000
_cell.length_c   1.000
_cell.angle_alpha   90.00
_cell.angle_beta   90.00
_cell.angle_gamma   90.00
#
_symmetry.space_group_name_H-M   'P 1'
#
loop_
_entity.id
_entity.type
_entity.pdbx_description
1 polymer ?
#
loop_
_entity_poly.entity_id
_entity_poly.type
_entity_poly.pdbx_seq_one_letter_code
_entity_poly.pdbx_strand_id
1 'polypeptide(L)'
;MVEQYIFSGSLPENASTYVIREADAQLYEGLKAGKFCYVLNSRQSGKSSLRVRTMQRLRDDGVQCAAVDLSAGGIQNVPPEQWYADLIDTLIDSFGLDLDFGDWWEANQLNSLVTRFRKFLEEVLLVEVQESIVIFIDEIDSVLSLNFPTDDFFALIRACYNKRVDNPEYNRLTFCLLGVASPSNLISDKQRTPFNIGKAISLKGFQLHEAEPLEKGLHGKFNNPQAIMQEILNWTEGQPFLTQKLCQFMVEESEQDNPRSVEQVVRSRIIENWESQDEPEHLRTIQARILRDEQRAGYLLELYQQVRLAEEKTEVIADDTLEQSELQLSGLVVRQQGKLRIYNQIYREIFDFNWIENQLNNLRPYSENFRFWVVSGGVDKSRLLRGKALKEAEEWARDKNLGYQDKQYLAASKEKEIQEKIAAREIEAQLEREKKDREATEQRNKALGEANIKARRRIRNGTIILVLTILGAAILVILAGNEVKEAQQKLKEAQQKLKETYTYVAYPQQLIELGRKLPLDSIESKFISKKAGLKIKDAQIEQVYLHASKSLAYQYLKDWKSAEESIKQSMNFLRGYKENKQEREGSESNSEFLETEIFALNIQGDLLKEQEKTQKAIEAYKEAFNILQKHFELSSLQSADSKIIDSRVIESVYRSLISLLSTDPSVAEDLKKKVEASLTKHLYAQLEYLLKAKNWKLADLKTYQLMLHLAQREEQTYLDYNDINNFSCPDLQKIDHLWVNADNRFGFSVQKEIWSKTGNRLGIKLNDWNNSDYGNYIQFVKAVGWYDEKGSGDNQAREKRGSYVSSDELYKRIKENSVGYRGSLPRNYHTQNLQFTTPEFLLFSHCDL
;
A
#
# COMPACT_ATOMS: atom_id res chain seq x y z
N MET A 1 -34.94 7.03 46.72
CA MET A 1 -34.65 5.67 46.25
C MET A 1 -34.62 5.73 44.74
N VAL A 2 -33.58 5.21 44.09
CA VAL A 2 -33.60 5.01 42.64
C VAL A 2 -34.58 3.88 42.37
N GLU A 3 -35.67 4.14 41.66
CA GLU A 3 -36.75 3.15 41.47
C GLU A 3 -36.37 2.05 40.49
N GLN A 4 -35.51 2.33 39.48
CA GLN A 4 -35.01 1.33 38.53
C GLN A 4 -33.87 1.91 37.66
N TYR A 5 -32.87 1.09 37.28
CA TYR A 5 -31.98 1.43 36.17
C TYR A 5 -32.64 1.10 34.84
N ILE A 6 -32.64 2.05 33.90
CA ILE A 6 -33.30 1.93 32.60
C ILE A 6 -32.25 2.08 31.52
N PHE A 7 -31.86 0.95 30.93
CA PHE A 7 -30.85 0.89 29.86
C PHE A 7 -31.46 0.59 28.49
N SER A 8 -32.75 0.27 28.37
CA SER A 8 -33.45 0.15 27.10
C SER A 8 -34.30 1.40 26.79
N GLY A 9 -34.26 1.87 25.54
CA GLY A 9 -35.03 3.02 25.09
C GLY A 9 -34.53 4.39 25.62
N SER A 10 -35.39 5.40 25.49
CA SER A 10 -35.11 6.76 25.97
C SER A 10 -35.49 6.89 27.44
N LEU A 11 -34.66 7.57 28.23
CA LEU A 11 -35.01 7.89 29.61
C LEU A 11 -36.12 8.95 29.64
N PRO A 12 -37.15 8.79 30.49
CA PRO A 12 -38.18 9.81 30.67
C PRO A 12 -37.61 11.09 31.30
N GLU A 13 -38.35 12.18 31.16
CA GLU A 13 -37.97 13.53 31.62
C GLU A 13 -37.66 13.60 33.12
N ASN A 14 -38.25 12.73 33.93
CA ASN A 14 -38.10 12.70 35.38
C ASN A 14 -37.19 11.56 35.87
N ALA A 15 -36.48 10.86 34.96
CA ALA A 15 -35.61 9.75 35.35
C ALA A 15 -34.52 10.18 36.35
N SER A 16 -34.55 9.62 37.55
CA SER A 16 -33.57 9.91 38.61
C SER A 16 -32.17 9.38 38.32
N THR A 17 -32.05 8.46 37.36
CA THR A 17 -30.80 7.86 36.87
C THR A 17 -30.15 8.65 35.73
N TYR A 18 -30.74 9.75 35.27
CA TYR A 18 -30.16 10.54 34.18
C TYR A 18 -28.86 11.23 34.62
N VAL A 19 -27.77 10.92 33.92
CA VAL A 19 -26.46 11.55 34.13
C VAL A 19 -26.34 12.79 33.25
N ILE A 20 -26.16 13.95 33.88
CA ILE A 20 -25.93 15.22 33.18
C ILE A 20 -24.47 15.24 32.71
N ARG A 21 -24.27 15.45 31.41
CA ARG A 21 -22.94 15.51 30.77
C ARG A 21 -22.62 16.92 30.31
N GLU A 22 -21.36 17.16 29.97
CA GLU A 22 -20.93 18.38 29.26
C GLU A 22 -21.79 18.68 28.01
N ALA A 23 -22.17 17.62 27.27
CA ALA A 23 -22.98 17.71 26.06
C ALA A 23 -24.38 18.32 26.29
N ASP A 24 -24.97 18.11 27.47
CA ASP A 24 -26.27 18.67 27.85
C ASP A 24 -26.26 20.19 27.85
N ALA A 25 -25.22 20.79 28.46
CA ALA A 25 -25.04 22.23 28.43
C ALA A 25 -24.71 22.72 27.01
N GLN A 26 -23.80 22.03 26.31
CA GLN A 26 -23.35 22.47 24.99
C GLN A 26 -24.47 22.47 23.93
N LEU A 27 -25.37 21.49 23.97
CA LEU A 27 -26.49 21.37 23.05
C LEU A 27 -27.56 22.43 23.38
N TYR A 28 -27.97 22.51 24.65
CA TYR A 28 -28.97 23.48 25.10
C TYR A 28 -28.54 24.92 24.81
N GLU A 29 -27.34 25.33 25.21
CA GLU A 29 -26.84 26.69 24.96
C GLU A 29 -26.67 26.97 23.46
N GLY A 30 -26.31 25.95 22.68
CA GLY A 30 -26.21 26.05 21.24
C GLY A 30 -27.56 26.36 20.60
N LEU A 31 -28.58 25.57 20.95
CA LEU A 31 -29.93 25.71 20.40
C LEU A 31 -30.62 26.98 20.89
N LYS A 32 -30.45 27.36 22.16
CA LYS A 32 -30.97 28.61 22.73
C LYS A 32 -30.36 29.85 22.07
N ALA A 33 -29.10 29.78 21.65
CA ALA A 33 -28.45 30.81 20.84
C ALA A 33 -28.81 30.74 19.34
N GLY A 34 -29.79 29.91 18.95
CA GLY A 34 -30.23 29.72 17.58
C GLY A 34 -29.24 28.99 16.68
N LYS A 35 -28.21 28.32 17.21
CA LYS A 35 -27.22 27.63 16.38
C LYS A 35 -27.78 26.30 15.89
N PHE A 36 -27.55 25.99 14.61
CA PHE A 36 -27.78 24.65 14.07
C PHE A 36 -26.84 23.67 14.80
N CYS A 37 -27.39 22.64 15.46
CA CYS A 37 -26.61 21.66 16.23
C CYS A 37 -26.87 20.25 15.72
N TYR A 38 -25.88 19.36 15.82
CA TYR A 38 -26.08 17.95 15.49
C TYR A 38 -25.34 17.00 16.44
N VAL A 39 -26.00 15.88 16.75
CA VAL A 39 -25.52 14.82 17.63
C VAL A 39 -25.45 13.52 16.83
N LEU A 40 -24.33 13.33 16.13
CA LEU A 40 -24.09 12.18 15.26
C LEU A 40 -23.11 11.22 15.94
N ASN A 41 -23.62 10.14 16.52
CA ASN A 41 -22.83 9.18 17.29
C ASN A 41 -23.44 7.79 17.28
N SER A 42 -22.68 6.77 17.70
CA SER A 42 -23.07 5.35 17.74
C SER A 42 -24.39 5.09 18.48
N ARG A 43 -25.02 3.93 18.21
CA ARG A 43 -26.25 3.50 18.90
C ARG A 43 -26.00 3.45 20.41
N GLN A 44 -27.05 3.66 21.18
CA GLN A 44 -27.04 3.57 22.64
C GLN A 44 -26.06 4.52 23.38
N SER A 45 -25.64 5.61 22.73
CA SER A 45 -24.83 6.68 23.35
C SER A 45 -25.64 7.70 24.18
N GLY A 46 -26.95 7.48 24.34
CA GLY A 46 -27.86 8.39 25.06
C GLY A 46 -28.26 9.66 24.30
N LYS A 47 -28.40 9.58 22.97
CA LYS A 47 -28.85 10.71 22.11
C LYS A 47 -30.30 11.10 22.39
N SER A 48 -31.20 10.13 22.38
CA SER A 48 -32.64 10.38 22.54
C SER A 48 -32.97 10.87 23.95
N SER A 49 -32.31 10.34 24.99
CA SER A 49 -32.42 10.87 26.36
C SER A 49 -31.91 12.32 26.46
N LEU A 50 -30.81 12.67 25.77
CA LEU A 50 -30.31 14.03 25.70
C LEU A 50 -31.30 14.97 25.00
N ARG A 51 -31.93 14.51 23.91
CA ARG A 51 -32.99 15.25 23.20
C ARG A 51 -34.14 15.58 24.14
N VAL A 52 -34.70 14.57 24.83
CA VAL A 52 -35.81 14.73 25.78
C VAL A 52 -35.47 15.77 26.85
N ARG A 53 -34.29 15.68 27.47
CA ARG A 53 -33.84 16.64 28.49
C ARG A 53 -33.64 18.04 27.95
N THR A 54 -33.09 18.16 26.75
CA THR A 54 -32.86 19.46 26.12
C THR A 54 -34.17 20.13 25.72
N MET A 55 -35.10 19.37 25.15
CA MET A 55 -36.44 19.85 24.82
C MET A 55 -37.18 20.37 26.05
N GLN A 56 -37.13 19.64 27.17
CA GLN A 56 -37.74 20.10 28.41
C GLN A 56 -37.17 21.45 28.87
N ARG A 57 -35.83 21.56 28.93
CA ARG A 57 -35.17 22.81 29.33
C ARG A 57 -35.48 23.98 28.41
N LEU A 58 -35.61 23.72 27.10
CA LEU A 58 -35.99 24.73 26.12
C LEU A 58 -37.45 25.17 26.30
N ARG A 59 -38.37 24.22 26.53
CA ARG A 59 -39.78 24.52 26.82
C ARG A 59 -39.96 25.33 28.11
N ASP A 60 -39.18 25.00 29.15
CA ASP A 60 -39.16 25.75 30.41
C ASP A 60 -38.72 27.21 30.21
N ASP A 61 -37.95 27.51 29.16
CA ASP A 61 -37.55 28.86 28.76
C ASP A 61 -38.48 29.52 27.72
N GLY A 62 -39.62 28.90 27.41
CA GLY A 62 -40.59 29.44 26.45
C GLY A 62 -40.23 29.19 24.98
N VAL A 63 -39.36 28.23 24.67
CA VAL A 63 -39.04 27.81 23.29
C VAL A 63 -39.98 26.66 22.88
N GLN A 64 -40.68 26.83 21.76
CA GLN A 64 -41.53 25.81 21.17
C GLN A 64 -40.67 24.74 20.49
N CYS A 65 -40.92 23.47 20.82
CA CYS A 65 -40.08 22.37 20.36
C CYS A 65 -40.91 21.25 19.74
N ALA A 66 -40.55 20.84 18.52
CA ALA A 66 -41.07 19.65 17.86
C ALA A 66 -39.97 18.59 17.72
N ALA A 67 -40.35 17.32 17.79
CA ALA A 67 -39.46 16.20 17.52
C ALA A 67 -40.05 15.33 16.41
N VAL A 68 -39.31 15.23 15.31
CA VAL A 68 -39.66 14.39 14.17
C VAL A 68 -38.77 13.16 14.21
N ASP A 69 -39.37 11.98 14.36
CA ASP A 69 -38.67 10.71 14.24
C ASP A 69 -38.81 10.19 12.80
N LEU A 70 -37.72 10.22 12.03
CA LEU A 70 -37.75 9.76 10.64
C LEU A 70 -37.87 8.24 10.51
N SER A 71 -37.77 7.50 11.62
CA SER A 71 -37.88 6.04 11.65
C SER A 71 -39.30 5.51 11.91
N ALA A 72 -40.21 6.36 12.41
CA ALA A 72 -41.53 5.96 12.87
C ALA A 72 -42.53 5.62 11.75
N GLY A 73 -42.27 6.05 10.50
CA GLY A 73 -43.05 5.71 9.31
C GLY A 73 -42.47 4.52 8.54
N GLY A 74 -43.25 3.85 7.70
CA GLY A 74 -42.79 2.69 6.90
C GLY A 74 -41.77 3.06 5.81
N ILE A 75 -40.53 3.37 6.19
CA ILE A 75 -39.48 4.04 5.40
C ILE A 75 -39.12 3.30 4.09
N GLN A 76 -39.25 1.98 4.05
CA GLN A 76 -38.92 1.20 2.87
C GLN A 76 -39.97 1.40 1.78
N ASN A 77 -39.62 2.16 0.74
CA ASN A 77 -40.44 2.49 -0.43
C ASN A 77 -41.51 3.58 -0.21
N VAL A 78 -41.36 4.46 0.78
CA VAL A 78 -42.23 5.65 0.90
C VAL A 78 -42.04 6.54 -0.34
N PRO A 79 -43.12 6.89 -1.08
CA PRO A 79 -43.03 7.87 -2.15
C PRO A 79 -42.53 9.22 -1.61
N PRO A 80 -41.72 9.98 -2.37
CA PRO A 80 -41.20 11.27 -1.90
C PRO A 80 -42.30 12.21 -1.40
N GLU A 81 -43.45 12.21 -2.07
CA GLU A 81 -44.60 13.05 -1.71
C GLU A 81 -45.13 12.74 -0.31
N GLN A 82 -45.33 11.45 0.00
CA GLN A 82 -45.78 11.01 1.33
C GLN A 82 -44.76 11.36 2.41
N TRP A 83 -43.46 11.20 2.12
CA TRP A 83 -42.41 11.53 3.10
C TRP A 83 -42.41 13.00 3.51
N TYR A 84 -42.58 13.93 2.56
CA TYR A 84 -42.72 15.36 2.90
C TYR A 84 -44.07 15.67 3.56
N ALA A 85 -45.14 14.96 3.20
CA ALA A 85 -46.44 15.12 3.83
C ALA A 85 -46.41 14.72 5.30
N ASP A 86 -45.90 13.52 5.63
CA ASP A 86 -45.76 13.02 6.99
C ASP A 86 -44.89 13.95 7.85
N LEU A 87 -43.84 14.52 7.25
CA LEU A 87 -42.97 15.50 7.92
C LEU A 87 -43.74 16.77 8.30
N ILE A 88 -44.56 17.30 7.40
CA ILE A 88 -45.35 18.51 7.65
C ILE A 88 -46.47 18.23 8.65
N ASP A 89 -47.17 17.10 8.48
CA ASP A 89 -48.24 16.64 9.37
C ASP A 89 -47.74 16.51 10.82
N THR A 90 -46.56 15.88 11.00
CA THR A 90 -45.90 15.79 12.31
C THR A 90 -45.63 17.17 12.93
N LEU A 91 -45.28 18.17 12.13
CA LEU A 91 -45.03 19.53 12.62
C LEU A 91 -46.33 20.26 12.93
N ILE A 92 -47.39 20.08 12.13
CA ILE A 92 -48.73 20.60 12.41
C ILE A 92 -49.20 20.09 13.77
N ASP A 93 -49.14 18.78 14.00
CA ASP A 93 -49.51 18.15 15.27
C ASP A 93 -48.63 18.63 16.43
N SER A 94 -47.32 18.69 16.23
CA SER A 94 -46.37 19.06 17.29
C SER A 94 -46.52 20.50 17.77
N PHE A 95 -46.91 21.42 16.87
CA PHE A 95 -47.10 22.83 17.19
C PHE A 95 -48.57 23.21 17.39
N GLY A 96 -49.51 22.29 17.16
CA GLY A 96 -50.95 22.53 17.27
C GLY A 96 -51.45 23.60 16.30
N LEU A 97 -50.98 23.56 15.04
CA LEU A 97 -51.30 24.57 14.03
C LEU A 97 -52.74 24.42 13.52
N ASP A 98 -53.42 25.55 13.26
CA ASP A 98 -54.78 25.57 12.74
C ASP A 98 -54.77 25.64 11.20
N LEU A 99 -54.41 24.52 10.58
CA LEU A 99 -54.27 24.40 9.12
C LEU A 99 -55.10 23.22 8.59
N ASP A 100 -55.97 23.49 7.61
CA ASP A 100 -56.51 22.43 6.76
C ASP A 100 -55.40 21.93 5.82
N PHE A 101 -54.70 20.87 6.26
CA PHE A 101 -53.54 20.34 5.53
C PHE A 101 -53.93 19.84 4.13
N GLY A 102 -55.13 19.27 3.96
CA GLY A 102 -55.59 18.75 2.67
C GLY A 102 -55.74 19.86 1.64
N ASP A 103 -56.49 20.91 2.00
CA ASP A 103 -56.71 22.07 1.14
C ASP A 103 -55.40 22.81 0.84
N TRP A 104 -54.55 22.99 1.87
CA TRP A 104 -53.26 23.67 1.71
C TRP A 104 -52.30 22.88 0.82
N TRP A 105 -52.27 21.54 0.94
CA TRP A 105 -51.44 20.67 0.12
C TRP A 105 -51.85 20.74 -1.35
N GLU A 106 -53.15 20.64 -1.63
CA GLU A 106 -53.71 20.71 -2.98
C GLU A 106 -53.46 22.08 -3.63
N ALA A 107 -53.65 23.17 -2.89
CA ALA A 107 -53.38 24.53 -3.37
C ALA A 107 -51.90 24.74 -3.75
N ASN A 108 -50.97 23.98 -3.14
CA ASN A 108 -49.54 24.06 -3.41
C ASN A 108 -49.02 22.94 -4.32
N GLN A 109 -49.90 22.15 -4.96
CA GLN A 109 -49.52 20.96 -5.73
C GLN A 109 -48.57 21.24 -6.91
N LEU A 110 -48.62 22.46 -7.48
CA LEU A 110 -47.75 22.86 -8.59
C LEU A 110 -46.29 23.12 -8.16
N ASN A 111 -46.03 23.26 -6.85
CA ASN A 111 -44.70 23.47 -6.31
C ASN A 111 -43.97 22.13 -6.11
N SER A 112 -42.63 22.15 -6.22
CA SER A 112 -41.82 21.01 -5.82
C SER A 112 -41.98 20.70 -4.32
N LEU A 113 -41.79 19.43 -3.92
CA LEU A 113 -42.00 18.98 -2.54
C LEU A 113 -41.20 19.80 -1.51
N VAL A 114 -39.92 20.07 -1.81
CA VAL A 114 -39.05 20.92 -0.98
C VAL A 114 -39.57 22.36 -0.91
N THR A 115 -40.15 22.87 -2.00
CA THR A 115 -40.75 24.20 -2.03
C THR A 115 -42.04 24.24 -1.20
N ARG A 116 -42.86 23.18 -1.26
CA ARG A 116 -44.02 23.04 -0.35
C ARG A 116 -43.54 23.11 1.09
N PHE A 117 -42.54 22.32 1.47
CA PHE A 117 -42.01 22.34 2.83
C PHE A 117 -41.43 23.72 3.24
N ARG A 118 -40.70 24.39 2.34
CA ARG A 118 -40.24 25.77 2.58
C ARG A 118 -41.41 26.73 2.82
N LYS A 119 -42.46 26.67 1.99
CA LYS A 119 -43.65 27.53 2.11
C LYS A 119 -44.40 27.24 3.41
N PHE A 120 -44.52 25.98 3.82
CA PHE A 120 -45.08 25.63 5.12
C PHE A 120 -44.31 26.29 6.27
N LEU A 121 -42.97 26.17 6.26
CA LEU A 121 -42.14 26.80 7.29
C LEU A 121 -42.29 28.33 7.33
N GLU A 122 -42.38 28.98 6.17
CA GLU A 122 -42.36 30.44 6.03
C GLU A 122 -43.74 31.09 6.19
N GLU A 123 -44.78 30.49 5.61
CA GLU A 123 -46.12 31.08 5.49
C GLU A 123 -47.10 30.56 6.53
N VAL A 124 -46.81 29.41 7.16
CA VAL A 124 -47.66 28.81 8.20
C VAL A 124 -46.93 28.81 9.54
N LEU A 125 -45.87 28.01 9.67
CA LEU A 125 -45.22 27.77 10.97
C LEU A 125 -44.67 29.05 11.60
N LEU A 126 -43.90 29.85 10.85
CA LEU A 126 -43.34 31.11 11.34
C LEU A 126 -44.40 32.19 11.56
N VAL A 127 -45.57 32.08 10.93
CA VAL A 127 -46.68 33.05 11.06
C VAL A 127 -47.52 32.75 12.29
N GLU A 128 -47.85 31.48 12.54
CA GLU A 128 -48.69 31.07 13.66
C GLU A 128 -47.92 31.01 14.99
N VAL A 129 -46.67 30.56 14.96
CA VAL A 129 -45.84 30.46 16.17
C VAL A 129 -44.94 31.68 16.28
N GLN A 130 -45.15 32.50 17.32
CA GLN A 130 -44.43 33.77 17.54
C GLN A 130 -43.16 33.59 18.38
N GLU A 131 -43.09 32.52 19.17
CA GLU A 131 -41.95 32.18 20.01
C GLU A 131 -40.74 31.68 19.19
N SER A 132 -39.63 31.41 19.89
CA SER A 132 -38.50 30.68 19.29
C SER A 132 -38.89 29.22 19.08
N ILE A 133 -38.47 28.65 17.95
CA ILE A 133 -38.82 27.33 17.47
C ILE A 133 -37.56 26.49 17.32
N VAL A 134 -37.56 25.29 17.91
CA VAL A 134 -36.53 24.27 17.69
C VAL A 134 -37.16 22.99 17.16
N ILE A 135 -36.73 22.58 15.97
CA ILE A 135 -37.16 21.32 15.34
C ILE A 135 -36.03 20.31 15.50
N PHE A 136 -36.29 19.26 16.27
CA PHE A 136 -35.41 18.10 16.41
C PHE A 136 -35.76 17.06 15.35
N ILE A 137 -34.79 16.67 14.54
CA ILE A 137 -34.91 15.58 13.58
C ILE A 137 -34.11 14.41 14.13
N ASP A 138 -34.80 13.37 14.59
CA ASP A 138 -34.23 12.16 15.18
C ASP A 138 -34.13 11.03 14.15
N GLU A 139 -33.26 10.06 14.44
CA GLU A 139 -32.94 8.94 13.55
C GLU A 139 -32.66 9.40 12.10
N ILE A 140 -31.86 10.49 11.95
CA ILE A 140 -31.54 11.08 10.65
C ILE A 140 -30.87 10.09 9.69
N ASP A 141 -30.24 9.03 10.20
CA ASP A 141 -29.68 7.94 9.39
C ASP A 141 -30.74 7.14 8.61
N SER A 142 -32.02 7.27 8.96
CA SER A 142 -33.14 6.70 8.21
C SER A 142 -33.19 7.18 6.76
N VAL A 143 -32.73 8.42 6.48
CA VAL A 143 -32.70 8.97 5.12
C VAL A 143 -31.79 8.19 4.17
N LEU A 144 -30.82 7.43 4.71
CA LEU A 144 -29.92 6.58 3.93
C LEU A 144 -30.63 5.36 3.34
N SER A 145 -31.82 5.02 3.84
CA SER A 145 -32.61 3.88 3.37
C SER A 145 -33.71 4.28 2.37
N LEU A 146 -33.81 5.57 2.02
CA LEU A 146 -34.80 6.08 1.08
C LEU A 146 -34.35 5.86 -0.37
N ASN A 147 -35.31 5.55 -1.24
CA ASN A 147 -35.06 5.31 -2.68
C ASN A 147 -35.10 6.58 -3.53
N PHE A 148 -34.95 7.76 -2.92
CA PHE A 148 -34.93 9.06 -3.59
C PHE A 148 -33.90 10.00 -2.94
N PRO A 149 -33.34 10.99 -3.68
CA PRO A 149 -32.34 11.89 -3.13
C PRO A 149 -32.93 12.85 -2.09
N THR A 150 -32.26 12.97 -0.94
CA THR A 150 -32.65 13.86 0.17
C THR A 150 -31.76 15.11 0.30
N ASP A 151 -30.80 15.30 -0.60
CA ASP A 151 -29.89 16.46 -0.61
C ASP A 151 -30.64 17.81 -0.58
N ASP A 152 -31.81 17.90 -1.22
CA ASP A 152 -32.62 19.12 -1.23
C ASP A 152 -33.24 19.45 0.15
N PHE A 153 -33.56 18.45 0.96
CA PHE A 153 -34.01 18.63 2.34
C PHE A 153 -32.91 19.26 3.21
N PHE A 154 -31.69 18.74 3.10
CA PHE A 154 -30.53 19.30 3.80
C PHE A 154 -30.17 20.71 3.31
N ALA A 155 -30.28 20.95 2.00
CA ALA A 155 -30.09 22.27 1.42
C ALA A 155 -31.12 23.29 1.93
N LEU A 156 -32.37 22.87 2.16
CA LEU A 156 -33.40 23.70 2.75
C LEU A 156 -33.07 24.09 4.20
N ILE A 157 -32.62 23.15 5.04
CA ILE A 157 -32.19 23.45 6.42
C ILE A 157 -31.10 24.54 6.41
N ARG A 158 -30.12 24.42 5.51
CA ARG A 158 -29.08 25.45 5.34
C ARG A 158 -29.66 26.78 4.82
N ALA A 159 -30.60 26.74 3.88
CA ALA A 159 -31.25 27.92 3.35
C ALA A 159 -32.02 28.69 4.44
N CYS A 160 -32.70 27.99 5.35
CA CYS A 160 -33.36 28.60 6.51
C CYS A 160 -32.37 29.37 7.40
N TYR A 161 -31.18 28.81 7.64
CA TYR A 161 -30.15 29.52 8.40
C TYR A 161 -29.63 30.76 7.67
N ASN A 162 -29.36 30.66 6.37
CA ASN A 162 -28.86 31.79 5.58
C ASN A 162 -29.89 32.93 5.45
N LYS A 163 -31.18 32.58 5.35
CA LYS A 163 -32.29 33.55 5.25
C LYS A 163 -32.41 34.48 6.45
N ARG A 164 -31.79 34.15 7.59
CA ARG A 164 -31.77 35.00 8.79
C ARG A 164 -31.23 36.40 8.56
N VAL A 165 -30.37 36.57 7.55
CA VAL A 165 -29.81 37.87 7.16
C VAL A 165 -30.88 38.75 6.51
N ASP A 166 -31.73 38.17 5.65
CA ASP A 166 -32.70 38.90 4.83
C ASP A 166 -34.10 38.94 5.45
N ASN A 167 -34.45 37.95 6.26
CA ASN A 167 -35.74 37.82 6.93
C ASN A 167 -35.54 37.51 8.43
N PRO A 168 -35.76 38.51 9.32
CA PRO A 168 -35.58 38.34 10.75
C PRO A 168 -36.40 37.23 11.40
N GLU A 169 -37.54 36.85 10.83
CA GLU A 169 -38.39 35.76 11.36
C GLU A 169 -37.64 34.43 11.43
N TYR A 170 -36.72 34.18 10.49
CA TYR A 170 -35.90 32.96 10.49
C TYR A 170 -34.92 32.88 11.67
N ASN A 171 -34.67 33.98 12.40
CA ASN A 171 -33.85 33.92 13.62
C ASN A 171 -34.53 33.09 14.72
N ARG A 172 -35.85 32.97 14.67
CA ARG A 172 -36.64 32.16 15.59
C ARG A 172 -36.60 30.68 15.25
N LEU A 173 -36.28 30.28 14.02
CA LEU A 173 -36.29 28.88 13.59
C LEU A 173 -34.91 28.24 13.66
N THR A 174 -34.75 27.17 14.45
CA THR A 174 -33.50 26.41 14.59
C THR A 174 -33.75 24.90 14.42
N PHE A 175 -32.80 24.21 13.79
CA PHE A 175 -32.83 22.77 13.61
C PHE A 175 -31.79 22.06 14.48
N CYS A 176 -32.12 20.86 14.94
CA CYS A 176 -31.20 19.93 15.58
C CYS A 176 -31.27 18.55 14.90
N LEU A 177 -30.15 17.98 14.46
CA LEU A 177 -30.13 16.63 13.87
C LEU A 177 -29.52 15.61 14.82
N LEU A 178 -30.17 14.47 15.01
CA LEU A 178 -29.69 13.35 15.81
C LEU A 178 -29.75 12.05 15.02
N GLY A 179 -28.74 11.21 15.14
CA GLY A 179 -28.76 9.86 14.54
C GLY A 179 -27.39 9.19 14.49
N VAL A 180 -27.34 8.07 13.77
CA VAL A 180 -26.17 7.18 13.69
C VAL A 180 -25.58 7.16 12.28
N ALA A 181 -25.25 8.35 11.79
CA ALA A 181 -24.58 8.56 10.51
C ALA A 181 -23.44 9.58 10.63
N SER A 182 -22.48 9.52 9.71
CA SER A 182 -21.47 10.58 9.56
C SER A 182 -22.04 11.69 8.67
N PRO A 183 -21.60 12.95 8.84
CA PRO A 183 -21.98 14.05 7.95
C PRO A 183 -21.80 13.75 6.46
N SER A 184 -20.75 12.99 6.11
CA SER A 184 -20.44 12.61 4.73
C SER A 184 -21.37 11.55 4.15
N ASN A 185 -22.01 10.74 4.99
CA ASN A 185 -22.96 9.72 4.52
C ASN A 185 -24.34 10.32 4.25
N LEU A 186 -24.74 11.34 5.02
CA LEU A 186 -26.08 11.93 4.95
C LEU A 186 -26.32 12.79 3.71
N ILE A 187 -25.27 13.31 3.06
CA ILE A 187 -25.41 14.18 1.90
C ILE A 187 -24.37 13.85 0.82
N SER A 188 -24.82 13.70 -0.42
CA SER A 188 -23.93 13.39 -1.54
C SER A 188 -23.17 14.63 -2.01
N ASP A 189 -23.88 15.77 -2.14
CA ASP A 189 -23.27 17.05 -2.49
C ASP A 189 -22.69 17.78 -1.26
N LYS A 190 -21.37 17.68 -1.11
CA LYS A 190 -20.61 18.37 -0.05
C LYS A 190 -20.71 19.89 -0.08
N GLN A 191 -21.09 20.51 -1.22
CA GLN A 191 -21.26 21.97 -1.29
C GLN A 191 -22.58 22.44 -0.68
N ARG A 192 -23.58 21.56 -0.58
CA ARG A 192 -24.94 21.88 -0.11
C ARG A 192 -25.18 21.52 1.36
N THR A 193 -24.15 21.00 2.03
CA THR A 193 -24.26 20.48 3.39
C THR A 193 -24.54 21.56 4.45
N PRO A 194 -25.51 21.36 5.37
CA PRO A 194 -25.73 22.21 6.53
C PRO A 194 -24.67 21.97 7.62
N PHE A 195 -23.89 20.88 7.57
CA PHE A 195 -22.91 20.56 8.61
C PHE A 195 -21.74 21.57 8.68
N ASN A 196 -21.51 22.36 7.63
CA ASN A 196 -20.48 23.42 7.61
C ASN A 196 -20.82 24.64 8.48
N ILE A 197 -22.11 24.86 8.77
CA ILE A 197 -22.61 25.96 9.60
C ILE A 197 -23.08 25.45 10.98
N GLY A 198 -23.01 24.14 11.20
CA GLY A 198 -23.50 23.48 12.41
C GLY A 198 -22.45 23.30 13.49
N LYS A 199 -22.92 23.23 14.73
CA LYS A 199 -22.13 22.85 15.90
C LYS A 199 -22.28 21.34 16.15
N ALA A 200 -21.20 20.59 15.96
CA ALA A 200 -21.14 19.19 16.36
C ALA A 200 -21.14 19.08 17.90
N ILE A 201 -22.01 18.23 18.44
CA ILE A 201 -22.03 17.89 19.87
C ILE A 201 -21.56 16.45 20.02
N SER A 202 -20.40 16.28 20.65
CA SER A 202 -19.80 14.96 20.89
C SER A 202 -20.32 14.36 22.20
N LEU A 203 -20.80 13.11 22.16
CA LEU A 203 -21.15 12.38 23.37
C LEU A 203 -19.97 11.52 23.82
N LYS A 204 -19.47 11.81 25.01
CA LYS A 204 -18.43 11.02 25.70
C LYS A 204 -19.10 10.07 26.70
N GLY A 205 -18.37 9.05 27.12
CA GLY A 205 -18.79 8.21 28.24
C GLY A 205 -18.78 8.98 29.57
N PHE A 206 -19.64 8.54 30.49
CA PHE A 206 -19.78 9.11 31.82
C PHE A 206 -18.46 9.15 32.58
N GLN A 207 -18.18 10.28 33.22
CA GLN A 207 -17.08 10.44 34.15
C GLN A 207 -17.54 10.14 35.58
N LEU A 208 -16.61 9.77 36.48
CA LEU A 208 -16.94 9.45 37.86
C LEU A 208 -17.74 10.56 38.57
N HIS A 209 -17.34 11.82 38.37
CA HIS A 209 -18.00 12.97 38.99
C HIS A 209 -19.39 13.26 38.39
N GLU A 210 -19.68 12.76 37.18
CA GLU A 210 -21.01 12.88 36.55
C GLU A 210 -21.94 11.75 37.01
N ALA A 211 -21.39 10.60 37.40
CA ALA A 211 -22.13 9.36 37.66
C ALA A 211 -22.84 9.29 39.03
N GLU A 212 -22.86 10.38 39.82
CA GLU A 212 -23.57 10.47 41.10
C GLU A 212 -25.04 9.97 41.03
N PRO A 213 -25.85 10.31 40.00
CA PRO A 213 -27.22 9.81 39.89
C PRO A 213 -27.32 8.29 39.81
N LEU A 214 -26.33 7.63 39.19
CA LEU A 214 -26.26 6.17 39.10
C LEU A 214 -25.76 5.59 40.43
N GLU A 215 -24.74 6.19 41.03
CA GLU A 215 -24.18 5.73 42.31
C GLU A 215 -25.24 5.64 43.42
N LYS A 216 -26.22 6.56 43.43
CA LYS A 216 -27.35 6.55 44.39
C LYS A 216 -28.14 5.24 44.40
N GLY A 217 -28.19 4.50 43.30
CA GLY A 217 -28.85 3.20 43.25
C GLY A 217 -28.04 2.06 43.89
N LEU A 218 -26.75 2.28 44.17
CA LEU A 218 -25.87 1.35 44.86
C LEU A 218 -25.75 1.62 46.37
N HIS A 219 -26.24 2.78 46.81
CA HIS A 219 -26.22 3.16 48.24
C HIS A 219 -27.05 2.19 49.07
N GLY A 220 -26.48 1.72 50.17
CA GLY A 220 -27.11 0.73 51.07
C GLY A 220 -27.06 -0.73 50.56
N LYS A 221 -26.52 -0.97 49.36
CA LYS A 221 -26.28 -2.32 48.81
C LYS A 221 -24.82 -2.76 48.97
N PHE A 222 -23.88 -1.82 48.90
CA PHE A 222 -22.44 -2.06 49.06
C PHE A 222 -21.82 -1.12 50.09
N ASN A 223 -20.76 -1.57 50.77
CA ASN A 223 -20.04 -0.77 51.77
C ASN A 223 -19.35 0.47 51.17
N ASN A 224 -18.91 0.39 49.91
CA ASN A 224 -18.28 1.50 49.20
C ASN A 224 -18.86 1.65 47.78
N PRO A 225 -20.02 2.32 47.64
CA PRO A 225 -20.69 2.50 46.35
C PRO A 225 -19.84 3.24 45.31
N GLN A 226 -19.05 4.22 45.75
CA GLN A 226 -18.15 4.99 44.87
C GLN A 226 -17.06 4.10 44.26
N ALA A 227 -16.48 3.17 45.02
CA ALA A 227 -15.49 2.22 44.50
C ALA A 227 -16.10 1.26 43.47
N ILE A 228 -17.31 0.75 43.73
CA ILE A 228 -18.06 -0.06 42.76
C ILE A 228 -18.33 0.74 41.48
N MET A 229 -18.75 2.00 41.62
CA MET A 229 -18.97 2.87 40.46
C MET A 229 -17.71 3.12 39.64
N GLN A 230 -16.58 3.37 40.30
CA GLN A 230 -15.31 3.52 39.61
C GLN A 230 -14.92 2.25 38.84
N GLU A 231 -15.11 1.07 39.41
CA GLU A 231 -14.81 -0.20 38.74
C GLU A 231 -15.76 -0.44 37.55
N ILE A 232 -17.05 -0.14 37.70
CA ILE A 232 -18.03 -0.18 36.60
C ILE A 232 -17.60 0.75 35.46
N LEU A 233 -17.18 1.97 35.76
CA LEU A 233 -16.72 2.93 34.76
C LEU A 233 -15.42 2.48 34.09
N ASN A 234 -14.49 1.86 34.81
CA ASN A 234 -13.27 1.31 34.22
C ASN A 234 -13.56 0.20 33.20
N TRP A 235 -14.56 -0.64 33.46
CA TRP A 235 -14.95 -1.69 32.50
C TRP A 235 -15.72 -1.15 31.29
N THR A 236 -16.57 -0.15 31.51
CA THR A 236 -17.53 0.34 30.52
C THR A 236 -17.07 1.60 29.77
N GLU A 237 -16.02 2.26 30.26
CA GLU A 237 -15.58 3.61 29.87
C GLU A 237 -16.75 4.62 29.84
N GLY A 238 -17.70 4.43 30.76
CA GLY A 238 -18.90 5.25 30.89
C GLY A 238 -19.88 5.15 29.72
N GLN A 239 -19.81 4.11 28.88
CA GLN A 239 -20.79 3.89 27.82
C GLN A 239 -22.20 3.73 28.43
N PRO A 240 -23.18 4.61 28.09
CA PRO A 240 -24.40 4.75 28.89
C PRO A 240 -25.22 3.48 29.12
N PHE A 241 -25.35 2.64 28.10
CA PHE A 241 -26.11 1.40 28.16
C PHE A 241 -25.43 0.38 29.09
N LEU A 242 -24.15 0.09 28.86
CA LEU A 242 -23.36 -0.87 29.62
C LEU A 242 -23.18 -0.41 31.07
N THR A 243 -22.95 0.89 31.31
CA THR A 243 -22.84 1.41 32.67
C THR A 243 -24.13 1.16 33.43
N GLN A 244 -25.31 1.51 32.88
CA GLN A 244 -26.58 1.26 33.55
C GLN A 244 -26.92 -0.24 33.68
N LYS A 245 -26.64 -1.05 32.64
CA LYS A 245 -26.84 -2.51 32.67
C LYS A 245 -25.99 -3.16 33.75
N LEU A 246 -24.74 -2.73 33.89
CA LEU A 246 -23.84 -3.26 34.91
C LEU A 246 -24.22 -2.76 36.31
N CYS A 247 -24.68 -1.52 36.47
CA CYS A 247 -25.26 -1.07 37.74
C CYS A 247 -26.46 -1.94 38.16
N GLN A 248 -27.35 -2.27 37.24
CA GLN A 248 -28.48 -3.17 37.49
C GLN A 248 -28.00 -4.55 37.92
N PHE A 249 -27.04 -5.13 37.21
CA PHE A 249 -26.46 -6.43 37.57
C PHE A 249 -25.81 -6.40 38.95
N MET A 250 -25.12 -5.33 39.33
CA MET A 250 -24.55 -5.21 40.67
C MET A 250 -25.62 -5.07 41.75
N VAL A 251 -26.74 -4.41 41.49
CA VAL A 251 -27.87 -4.39 42.45
C VAL A 251 -28.44 -5.79 42.64
N GLU A 252 -28.67 -6.55 41.57
CA GLU A 252 -29.12 -7.95 41.65
C GLU A 252 -28.12 -8.83 42.41
N GLU A 253 -26.82 -8.59 42.18
CA GLU A 253 -25.75 -9.35 42.81
C GLU A 253 -25.64 -9.09 44.32
N SER A 254 -25.97 -7.86 44.75
CA SER A 254 -25.97 -7.48 46.17
C SER A 254 -26.99 -8.22 47.03
N GLU A 255 -27.97 -8.89 46.40
CA GLU A 255 -29.01 -9.65 47.08
C GLU A 255 -28.61 -11.12 47.34
N GLN A 256 -27.44 -11.54 46.85
CA GLN A 256 -26.89 -12.88 47.07
C GLN A 256 -26.06 -12.94 48.36
N ASP A 257 -25.98 -14.12 48.98
CA ASP A 257 -25.24 -14.33 50.24
C ASP A 257 -23.73 -14.03 50.12
N ASN A 258 -23.15 -14.18 48.92
CA ASN A 258 -21.75 -13.86 48.63
C ASN A 258 -21.64 -13.09 47.31
N PRO A 259 -21.81 -11.75 47.33
CA PRO A 259 -21.81 -10.93 46.13
C PRO A 259 -20.48 -11.03 45.37
N ARG A 260 -20.54 -11.31 44.07
CA ARG A 260 -19.37 -11.27 43.18
C ARG A 260 -18.83 -9.85 43.00
N SER A 261 -17.54 -9.74 42.68
CA SER A 261 -16.93 -8.46 42.27
C SER A 261 -17.45 -8.00 40.91
N VAL A 262 -17.25 -6.73 40.57
CA VAL A 262 -17.67 -6.20 39.25
C VAL A 262 -16.99 -6.97 38.13
N GLU A 263 -15.67 -7.22 38.21
CA GLU A 263 -14.97 -8.08 37.24
C GLU A 263 -15.63 -9.46 37.09
N GLN A 264 -15.96 -10.15 38.18
CA GLN A 264 -16.57 -11.48 38.14
C GLN A 264 -17.96 -11.44 37.48
N VAL A 265 -18.75 -10.41 37.76
CA VAL A 265 -20.06 -10.19 37.13
C VAL A 265 -19.89 -9.92 35.63
N VAL A 266 -18.97 -9.03 35.24
CA VAL A 266 -18.68 -8.73 33.83
C VAL A 266 -18.26 -9.99 33.07
N ARG A 267 -17.31 -10.77 33.61
CA ARG A 267 -16.85 -12.01 32.98
C ARG A 267 -18.00 -13.00 32.79
N SER A 268 -18.71 -13.32 33.86
CA SER A 268 -19.73 -14.38 33.83
C SER A 268 -21.05 -14.00 33.14
N ARG A 269 -21.47 -12.73 33.22
CA ARG A 269 -22.78 -12.27 32.69
C ARG A 269 -22.72 -11.49 31.39
N ILE A 270 -21.53 -11.04 30.96
CA ILE A 270 -21.38 -10.21 29.75
C ILE A 270 -20.40 -10.84 28.75
N ILE A 271 -19.24 -11.31 29.19
CA ILE A 271 -18.16 -11.76 28.27
C ILE A 271 -18.30 -13.23 27.91
N GLU A 272 -18.45 -14.11 28.91
CA GLU A 272 -18.60 -15.54 28.70
C GLU A 272 -19.92 -15.82 27.96
N ASN A 273 -19.87 -16.54 26.83
CA ASN A 273 -21.05 -16.86 26.01
C ASN A 273 -21.90 -15.63 25.64
N TRP A 274 -21.27 -14.48 25.44
CA TRP A 274 -21.92 -13.18 25.24
C TRP A 274 -23.04 -13.21 24.18
N GLU A 275 -22.88 -13.98 23.10
CA GLU A 275 -23.87 -14.09 22.01
C GLU A 275 -25.24 -14.55 22.52
N SER A 276 -25.25 -15.42 23.54
CA SER A 276 -26.48 -15.93 24.18
C SER A 276 -26.98 -15.07 25.35
N GLN A 277 -26.13 -14.21 25.89
CA GLN A 277 -26.41 -13.38 27.08
C GLN A 277 -26.72 -11.91 26.74
N ASP A 278 -26.54 -11.51 25.48
CA ASP A 278 -26.73 -10.13 25.01
C ASP A 278 -28.22 -9.79 24.86
N GLU A 279 -28.90 -9.69 26.00
CA GLU A 279 -30.29 -9.24 26.13
C GLU A 279 -30.36 -8.07 27.12
N PRO A 280 -30.98 -6.94 26.76
CA PRO A 280 -31.35 -6.54 25.39
C PRO A 280 -30.10 -6.42 24.51
N GLU A 281 -30.31 -6.58 23.20
CA GLU A 281 -29.24 -6.61 22.19
C GLU A 281 -28.42 -5.31 22.18
N HIS A 282 -27.10 -5.47 22.25
CA HIS A 282 -26.13 -4.40 22.09
C HIS A 282 -24.89 -4.90 21.37
N LEU A 283 -24.23 -5.91 21.93
CA LEU A 283 -23.02 -6.51 21.35
C LEU A 283 -23.34 -7.17 19.99
N ARG A 284 -24.48 -7.85 19.88
CA ARG A 284 -24.96 -8.45 18.63
C ARG A 284 -25.29 -7.39 17.60
N THR A 285 -25.78 -6.21 18.04
CA THR A 285 -26.01 -5.07 17.15
C THR A 285 -24.69 -4.50 16.62
N ILE A 286 -23.64 -4.42 17.45
CA ILE A 286 -22.30 -4.01 17.02
C ILE A 286 -21.76 -4.99 15.97
N GLN A 287 -21.80 -6.30 16.26
CA GLN A 287 -21.40 -7.35 15.32
C GLN A 287 -22.19 -7.26 14.01
N ALA A 288 -23.52 -7.23 14.09
CA ALA A 288 -24.38 -7.15 12.91
C ALA A 288 -24.07 -5.93 12.06
N ARG A 289 -23.73 -4.78 12.66
CA ARG A 289 -23.36 -3.57 11.91
C ARG A 289 -22.03 -3.69 11.19
N ILE A 290 -21.01 -4.30 11.82
CA ILE A 290 -19.70 -4.54 11.20
C ILE A 290 -19.82 -5.53 10.03
N LEU A 291 -20.67 -6.55 10.19
CA LEU A 291 -20.85 -7.62 9.22
C LEU A 291 -21.97 -7.36 8.20
N ARG A 292 -22.70 -6.24 8.32
CA ARG A 292 -23.89 -5.93 7.51
C ARG A 292 -23.59 -5.92 6.01
N ASP A 293 -22.48 -5.30 5.63
CA ASP A 293 -22.02 -5.23 4.25
C ASP A 293 -20.85 -6.18 4.07
N GLU A 294 -21.11 -7.36 3.53
CA GLU A 294 -20.09 -8.38 3.26
C GLU A 294 -18.97 -7.86 2.35
N GLN A 295 -19.21 -6.82 1.52
CA GLN A 295 -18.17 -6.19 0.69
C GLN A 295 -17.15 -5.39 1.49
N ARG A 296 -17.57 -4.86 2.65
CA ARG A 296 -16.74 -4.00 3.52
C ARG A 296 -16.33 -4.68 4.82
N ALA A 297 -17.05 -5.71 5.25
CA ALA A 297 -16.84 -6.41 6.51
C ALA A 297 -15.39 -6.86 6.70
N GLY A 298 -14.77 -7.42 5.65
CA GLY A 298 -13.36 -7.82 5.68
C GLY A 298 -12.41 -6.65 6.02
N TYR A 299 -12.59 -5.50 5.36
CA TYR A 299 -11.80 -4.30 5.62
C TYR A 299 -12.06 -3.71 7.01
N LEU A 300 -13.32 -3.66 7.45
CA LEU A 300 -13.66 -3.15 8.79
C LEU A 300 -13.04 -4.01 9.90
N LEU A 301 -13.04 -5.32 9.73
CA LEU A 301 -12.40 -6.28 10.64
C LEU A 301 -10.88 -6.10 10.67
N GLU A 302 -10.23 -5.90 9.51
CA GLU A 302 -8.80 -5.60 9.43
C GLU A 302 -8.44 -4.24 10.04
N LEU A 303 -9.24 -3.21 9.80
CA LEU A 303 -9.06 -1.89 10.40
C LEU A 303 -9.19 -1.98 11.93
N TYR A 304 -10.17 -2.75 12.43
CA TYR A 304 -10.30 -3.01 13.86
C TYR A 304 -9.09 -3.80 14.41
N GLN A 305 -8.59 -4.79 13.67
CA GLN A 305 -7.36 -5.51 14.01
C GLN A 305 -6.15 -4.56 14.15
N GLN A 306 -6.04 -3.58 13.23
CA GLN A 306 -4.99 -2.55 13.30
C GLN A 306 -5.15 -1.65 14.52
N VAL A 307 -6.37 -1.19 14.85
CA VAL A 307 -6.64 -0.39 16.06
C VAL A 307 -6.25 -1.18 17.31
N ARG A 308 -6.52 -2.49 17.34
CA ARG A 308 -6.15 -3.36 18.47
C ARG A 308 -4.63 -3.53 18.61
N LEU A 309 -3.91 -3.76 17.51
CA LEU A 309 -2.43 -3.85 17.50
C LEU A 309 -1.78 -2.50 17.83
N ALA A 310 -2.42 -1.41 17.45
CA ALA A 310 -1.94 -0.05 17.62
C ALA A 310 -1.89 0.40 19.08
N GLU A 311 -2.86 0.01 19.91
CA GLU A 311 -2.84 0.26 21.35
C GLU A 311 -1.62 -0.39 22.05
N GLU A 312 -0.99 -1.40 21.44
CA GLU A 312 0.17 -2.09 22.00
C GLU A 312 1.52 -1.53 21.52
N LYS A 313 1.59 -0.82 20.38
CA LYS A 313 2.88 -0.41 19.76
C LYS A 313 2.91 0.94 19.03
N THR A 314 1.85 1.38 18.34
CA THR A 314 1.82 2.61 17.49
C THR A 314 0.40 3.10 17.25
N GLU A 315 0.11 4.40 17.43
CA GLU A 315 -1.27 4.93 17.43
C GLU A 315 -1.90 5.13 16.02
N VAL A 316 -3.19 4.75 15.83
CA VAL A 316 -3.95 5.00 14.58
C VAL A 316 -4.55 6.41 14.59
N ILE A 317 -4.14 7.25 13.64
CA ILE A 317 -4.67 8.61 13.46
C ILE A 317 -6.10 8.52 12.91
N ALA A 318 -7.01 9.26 13.54
CA ALA A 318 -8.38 9.41 13.06
C ALA A 318 -8.38 10.40 11.88
N ASP A 319 -8.49 9.88 10.66
CA ASP A 319 -8.41 10.62 9.40
C ASP A 319 -9.76 10.83 8.70
N ASP A 320 -10.85 10.39 9.36
CA ASP A 320 -12.24 10.52 8.94
C ASP A 320 -12.51 9.89 7.55
N THR A 321 -11.74 8.87 7.18
CA THR A 321 -12.10 7.97 6.07
C THR A 321 -13.49 7.35 6.29
N LEU A 322 -14.14 6.96 5.20
CA LEU A 322 -15.50 6.41 5.24
C LEU A 322 -15.56 5.17 6.14
N GLU A 323 -14.53 4.34 6.08
CA GLU A 323 -14.41 3.09 6.81
C GLU A 323 -14.13 3.32 8.30
N GLN A 324 -13.29 4.30 8.65
CA GLN A 324 -13.12 4.73 10.03
C GLN A 324 -14.43 5.28 10.61
N SER A 325 -15.19 6.02 9.80
CA SER A 325 -16.49 6.56 10.20
C SER A 325 -17.49 5.41 10.45
N GLU A 326 -17.56 4.42 9.57
CA GLU A 326 -18.43 3.24 9.79
C GLU A 326 -18.03 2.46 11.05
N LEU A 327 -16.73 2.27 11.28
CA LEU A 327 -16.26 1.58 12.47
C LEU A 327 -16.58 2.37 13.75
N GLN A 328 -16.48 3.70 13.73
CA GLN A 328 -16.89 4.56 14.86
C GLN A 328 -18.41 4.50 15.09
N LEU A 329 -19.21 4.52 14.01
CA LEU A 329 -20.68 4.45 14.09
C LEU A 329 -21.18 3.09 14.57
N SER A 330 -20.37 2.02 14.43
CA SER A 330 -20.65 0.74 15.08
C SER A 330 -20.67 0.85 16.61
N GLY A 331 -19.94 1.83 17.18
CA GLY A 331 -19.75 1.98 18.62
C GLY A 331 -18.61 1.13 19.18
N LEU A 332 -17.94 0.33 18.34
CA LEU A 332 -16.79 -0.49 18.76
C LEU A 332 -15.55 0.35 19.08
N VAL A 333 -15.33 1.42 18.30
CA VAL A 333 -14.20 2.34 18.46
C VAL A 333 -14.68 3.77 18.67
N VAL A 334 -13.85 4.58 19.30
CA VAL A 334 -14.11 6.00 19.57
C VAL A 334 -12.92 6.84 19.15
N ARG A 335 -13.20 8.10 18.76
CA ARG A 335 -12.16 9.10 18.52
C ARG A 335 -11.78 9.78 19.83
N GLN A 336 -10.55 9.57 20.28
CA GLN A 336 -9.97 10.23 21.45
C GLN A 336 -8.64 10.89 21.08
N GLN A 337 -8.49 12.19 21.37
CA GLN A 337 -7.26 12.96 21.09
C GLN A 337 -6.77 12.85 19.64
N GLY A 338 -7.70 12.82 18.67
CA GLY A 338 -7.38 12.70 17.25
C GLY A 338 -7.01 11.29 16.79
N LYS A 339 -7.24 10.27 17.61
CA LYS A 339 -6.86 8.88 17.36
C LYS A 339 -8.04 7.93 17.55
N LEU A 340 -8.00 6.79 16.87
CA LEU A 340 -8.97 5.72 17.05
C LEU A 340 -8.52 4.77 18.17
N ARG A 341 -9.45 4.48 19.10
CA ARG A 341 -9.24 3.55 20.22
C ARG A 341 -10.46 2.67 20.41
N ILE A 342 -10.26 1.49 20.98
CA ILE A 342 -11.38 0.62 21.36
C ILE A 342 -12.17 1.34 22.45
N TYR A 343 -13.51 1.36 22.36
CA TYR A 343 -14.29 2.22 23.25
C TYR A 343 -14.20 1.77 24.71
N ASN A 344 -14.24 0.47 25.01
CA ASN A 344 -14.10 -0.01 26.39
C ASN A 344 -13.47 -1.40 26.50
N GLN A 345 -13.15 -1.79 27.74
CA GLN A 345 -12.51 -3.06 28.06
C GLN A 345 -13.41 -4.26 27.73
N ILE A 346 -14.73 -4.17 27.94
CA ILE A 346 -15.68 -5.24 27.60
C ILE A 346 -15.60 -5.57 26.10
N TYR A 347 -15.65 -4.56 25.23
CA TYR A 347 -15.53 -4.74 23.80
C TYR A 347 -14.17 -5.33 23.41
N ARG A 348 -13.10 -4.94 24.10
CA ARG A 348 -11.76 -5.50 23.89
C ARG A 348 -11.70 -6.99 24.22
N GLU A 349 -12.39 -7.45 25.25
CA GLU A 349 -12.40 -8.87 25.62
C GLU A 349 -13.30 -9.71 24.70
N ILE A 350 -14.41 -9.13 24.22
CA ILE A 350 -15.39 -9.83 23.38
C ILE A 350 -14.96 -9.90 21.91
N PHE A 351 -14.58 -8.75 21.34
CA PHE A 351 -14.12 -8.65 19.96
C PHE A 351 -12.60 -8.86 19.93
N ASP A 352 -12.16 -10.05 20.32
CA ASP A 352 -10.74 -10.42 20.39
C ASP A 352 -10.18 -10.84 19.02
N PHE A 353 -8.89 -11.18 18.99
CA PHE A 353 -8.25 -11.66 17.75
C PHE A 353 -8.90 -12.95 17.22
N ASN A 354 -9.36 -13.85 18.10
CA ASN A 354 -10.02 -15.09 17.69
C ASN A 354 -11.36 -14.80 17.00
N TRP A 355 -12.15 -13.87 17.55
CA TRP A 355 -13.40 -13.44 16.95
C TRP A 355 -13.15 -12.80 15.58
N ILE A 356 -12.18 -11.89 15.45
CA ILE A 356 -11.81 -11.26 14.18
C ILE A 356 -11.43 -12.33 13.14
N GLU A 357 -10.54 -13.26 13.51
CA GLU A 357 -10.10 -14.32 12.61
C GLU A 357 -11.26 -15.24 12.21
N ASN A 358 -12.14 -15.61 13.15
CA ASN A 358 -13.33 -16.42 12.85
C ASN A 358 -14.27 -15.72 11.86
N GLN A 359 -14.54 -14.43 12.04
CA GLN A 359 -15.38 -13.68 11.09
C GLN A 359 -14.70 -13.55 9.72
N LEU A 360 -13.41 -13.22 9.68
CA LEU A 360 -12.64 -13.18 8.42
C LEU A 360 -12.61 -14.54 7.71
N ASN A 361 -12.56 -15.65 8.47
CA ASN A 361 -12.58 -17.00 7.91
C ASN A 361 -13.93 -17.36 7.29
N ASN A 362 -15.04 -16.90 7.89
CA ASN A 362 -16.38 -17.10 7.37
C ASN A 362 -16.66 -16.26 6.12
N LEU A 363 -16.03 -15.07 6.01
CA LEU A 363 -16.18 -14.19 4.86
C LEU A 363 -15.42 -14.69 3.63
N ARG A 364 -14.19 -15.20 3.80
CA ARG A 364 -13.31 -15.56 2.67
C ARG A 364 -13.58 -17.01 2.18
N PRO A 365 -13.92 -17.24 0.90
CA PRO A 365 -14.06 -18.60 0.36
C PRO A 365 -12.72 -19.37 0.29
N TYR A 366 -11.60 -18.69 0.50
CA TYR A 366 -10.24 -19.24 0.46
C TYR A 366 -9.49 -19.14 1.80
N SER A 367 -10.23 -18.93 2.90
CA SER A 367 -9.70 -18.64 4.24
C SER A 367 -8.61 -19.62 4.72
N GLU A 368 -8.84 -20.92 4.57
CA GLU A 368 -7.92 -21.95 5.06
C GLU A 368 -6.54 -21.85 4.37
N ASN A 369 -6.52 -21.83 3.05
CA ASN A 369 -5.29 -21.73 2.26
C ASN A 369 -4.60 -20.37 2.46
N PHE A 370 -5.38 -19.29 2.55
CA PHE A 370 -4.87 -17.97 2.87
C PHE A 370 -4.16 -17.93 4.23
N ARG A 371 -4.77 -18.48 5.28
CA ARG A 371 -4.17 -18.50 6.63
C ARG A 371 -2.81 -19.20 6.63
N PHE A 372 -2.73 -20.39 6.04
CA PHE A 372 -1.46 -21.13 5.97
C PHE A 372 -0.40 -20.39 5.12
N TRP A 373 -0.83 -19.70 4.06
CA TRP A 373 0.06 -18.87 3.26
C TRP A 373 0.58 -17.65 4.05
N VAL A 374 -0.28 -16.93 4.78
CA VAL A 374 0.11 -15.79 5.61
C VAL A 374 1.04 -16.23 6.76
N VAL A 375 0.73 -17.32 7.45
CA VAL A 375 1.59 -17.88 8.52
C VAL A 375 2.98 -18.26 7.98
N SER A 376 3.06 -18.71 6.73
CA SER A 376 4.34 -18.98 6.06
C SER A 376 5.11 -17.72 5.63
N GLY A 377 4.61 -16.51 5.91
CA GLY A 377 5.17 -15.26 5.40
C GLY A 377 5.03 -15.08 3.89
N GLY A 378 4.05 -15.76 3.29
CA GLY A 378 3.80 -15.76 1.84
C GLY A 378 4.68 -16.71 1.01
N VAL A 379 5.44 -17.59 1.67
CA VAL A 379 6.45 -18.46 1.03
C VAL A 379 5.87 -19.79 0.55
N ASP A 380 4.86 -20.33 1.23
CA ASP A 380 4.27 -21.64 0.90
C ASP A 380 3.37 -21.56 -0.36
N LYS A 381 4.00 -21.72 -1.53
CA LYS A 381 3.32 -21.68 -2.84
C LYS A 381 2.32 -22.83 -3.04
N SER A 382 2.32 -23.88 -2.19
CA SER A 382 1.34 -24.98 -2.28
C SER A 382 -0.08 -24.55 -1.88
N ARG A 383 -0.18 -23.47 -1.11
CA ARG A 383 -1.43 -22.88 -0.65
C ARG A 383 -2.03 -21.87 -1.62
N LEU A 384 -1.37 -21.59 -2.75
CA LEU A 384 -1.89 -20.65 -3.74
C LEU A 384 -2.99 -21.30 -4.60
N LEU A 385 -4.07 -20.56 -4.86
CA LEU A 385 -5.23 -21.08 -5.58
C LEU A 385 -4.94 -21.32 -7.07
N ARG A 386 -5.65 -22.30 -7.67
CA ARG A 386 -5.59 -22.63 -9.11
C ARG A 386 -6.97 -22.91 -9.69
N GLY A 387 -7.10 -22.75 -11.00
CA GLY A 387 -8.23 -23.18 -11.78
C GLY A 387 -9.54 -22.60 -11.26
N LYS A 388 -10.51 -23.48 -10.98
CA LYS A 388 -11.85 -23.08 -10.52
C LYS A 388 -11.80 -22.30 -9.19
N ALA A 389 -10.98 -22.75 -8.25
CA ALA A 389 -10.87 -22.11 -6.93
C ALA A 389 -10.29 -20.68 -7.01
N LEU A 390 -9.30 -20.45 -7.89
CA LEU A 390 -8.78 -19.10 -8.13
C LEU A 390 -9.83 -18.23 -8.82
N LYS A 391 -10.55 -18.77 -9.80
CA LYS A 391 -11.59 -18.03 -10.53
C LYS A 391 -12.75 -17.63 -9.62
N GLU A 392 -13.22 -18.55 -8.77
CA GLU A 392 -14.26 -18.27 -7.76
C GLU A 392 -13.78 -17.23 -6.74
N ALA A 393 -12.51 -17.30 -6.33
CA ALA A 393 -11.90 -16.32 -5.44
C ALA A 393 -11.75 -14.94 -6.09
N GLU A 394 -11.33 -14.85 -7.36
CA GLU A 394 -11.25 -13.59 -8.12
C GLU A 394 -12.64 -13.01 -8.44
N GLU A 395 -13.65 -13.85 -8.66
CA GLU A 395 -15.04 -13.44 -8.83
C GLU A 395 -15.61 -12.89 -7.52
N TRP A 396 -15.42 -13.61 -6.41
CA TRP A 396 -15.80 -13.13 -5.08
C TRP A 396 -15.04 -11.87 -4.70
N ALA A 397 -13.77 -11.71 -5.09
CA ALA A 397 -12.96 -10.54 -4.74
C ALA A 397 -13.30 -9.26 -5.52
N ARG A 398 -13.99 -9.36 -6.66
CA ARG A 398 -14.13 -8.27 -7.64
C ARG A 398 -14.89 -7.07 -7.10
N ASP A 399 -15.86 -7.32 -6.24
CA ASP A 399 -16.76 -6.32 -5.64
C ASP A 399 -16.48 -6.11 -4.14
N LYS A 400 -15.38 -6.64 -3.62
CA LYS A 400 -15.01 -6.58 -2.19
C LYS A 400 -13.86 -5.60 -1.97
N ASN A 401 -13.93 -4.82 -0.90
CA ASN A 401 -12.80 -4.01 -0.45
C ASN A 401 -11.82 -4.89 0.34
N LEU A 402 -10.92 -5.55 -0.40
CA LEU A 402 -9.94 -6.45 0.18
C LEU A 402 -8.76 -5.71 0.81
N GLY A 403 -8.29 -6.28 1.92
CA GLY A 403 -7.03 -5.96 2.56
C GLY A 403 -5.82 -6.11 1.66
N TYR A 404 -4.69 -5.55 2.10
CA TYR A 404 -3.42 -5.67 1.39
C TYR A 404 -2.99 -7.14 1.23
N GLN A 405 -3.13 -7.95 2.30
CA GLN A 405 -2.72 -9.35 2.29
C GLN A 405 -3.60 -10.20 1.35
N ASP A 406 -4.91 -9.98 1.33
CA ASP A 406 -5.83 -10.65 0.39
C ASP A 406 -5.46 -10.34 -1.08
N LYS A 407 -5.20 -9.05 -1.39
CA LYS A 407 -4.75 -8.63 -2.72
C LYS A 407 -3.43 -9.29 -3.12
N GLN A 408 -2.48 -9.38 -2.21
CA GLN A 408 -1.23 -10.09 -2.44
C GLN A 408 -1.43 -11.58 -2.69
N TYR A 409 -2.27 -12.25 -1.90
CA TYR A 409 -2.53 -13.68 -2.02
C TYR A 409 -3.19 -14.04 -3.36
N LEU A 410 -4.19 -13.26 -3.79
CA LEU A 410 -4.84 -13.45 -5.09
C LEU A 410 -3.89 -13.15 -6.25
N ALA A 411 -3.09 -12.09 -6.14
CA ALA A 411 -2.06 -11.77 -7.14
C ALA A 411 -1.00 -12.88 -7.24
N ALA A 412 -0.51 -13.38 -6.10
CA ALA A 412 0.44 -14.50 -6.07
C ALA A 412 -0.18 -15.79 -6.65
N SER A 413 -1.46 -16.04 -6.38
CA SER A 413 -2.18 -17.20 -6.92
C SER A 413 -2.36 -17.11 -8.44
N LYS A 414 -2.67 -15.90 -8.95
CA LYS A 414 -2.78 -15.62 -10.39
C LYS A 414 -1.46 -15.73 -11.11
N GLU A 415 -0.41 -15.12 -10.56
CA GLU A 415 0.95 -15.19 -11.11
C GLU A 415 1.40 -16.64 -11.25
N LYS A 416 1.17 -17.44 -10.21
CA LYS A 416 1.58 -18.84 -10.20
C LYS A 416 0.77 -19.70 -11.19
N GLU A 417 -0.52 -19.44 -11.40
CA GLU A 417 -1.29 -20.08 -12.47
C GLU A 417 -0.78 -19.70 -13.87
N ILE A 418 -0.43 -18.43 -14.09
CA ILE A 418 0.17 -17.96 -15.35
C ILE A 418 1.50 -18.67 -15.61
N GLN A 419 2.36 -18.77 -14.59
CA GLN A 419 3.64 -19.49 -14.68
C GLN A 419 3.44 -20.96 -15.06
N GLU A 420 2.49 -21.66 -14.43
CA GLU A 420 2.18 -23.07 -14.74
C GLU A 420 1.62 -23.23 -16.17
N LYS A 421 0.78 -22.30 -16.64
CA LYS A 421 0.27 -22.28 -18.04
C LYS A 421 1.38 -22.04 -19.06
N ILE A 422 2.32 -21.13 -18.77
CA ILE A 422 3.47 -20.86 -19.65
C ILE A 422 4.36 -22.10 -19.71
N ALA A 423 4.69 -22.70 -18.57
CA ALA A 423 5.49 -23.91 -18.51
C ALA A 423 4.84 -25.08 -19.27
N ALA A 424 3.52 -25.26 -19.15
CA ALA A 424 2.79 -26.28 -19.91
C ALA A 424 2.85 -26.04 -21.43
N ARG A 425 2.70 -24.79 -21.89
CA ARG A 425 2.82 -24.42 -23.31
C ARG A 425 4.24 -24.61 -23.85
N GLU A 426 5.25 -24.32 -23.04
CA GLU A 426 6.65 -24.55 -23.41
C GLU A 426 6.95 -26.04 -23.58
N ILE A 427 6.43 -26.89 -22.69
CA ILE A 427 6.53 -28.35 -22.79
C ILE A 427 5.82 -28.85 -24.06
N GLU A 428 4.61 -28.37 -24.33
CA GLU A 428 3.85 -28.74 -25.54
C GLU A 428 4.57 -28.28 -26.82
N ALA A 429 5.09 -27.05 -26.84
CA ALA A 429 5.87 -26.53 -27.96
C ALA A 429 7.19 -27.30 -28.15
N GLN A 430 7.82 -27.77 -27.06
CA GLN A 430 9.01 -28.61 -27.13
C GLN A 430 8.68 -29.99 -27.70
N LEU A 431 7.56 -30.59 -27.29
CA LEU A 431 7.09 -31.88 -27.81
C LEU A 431 6.78 -31.80 -29.31
N GLU A 432 6.16 -30.71 -29.77
CA GLU A 432 5.88 -30.47 -31.18
C GLU A 432 7.15 -30.24 -32.01
N ARG A 433 8.14 -29.52 -31.47
CA ARG A 433 9.47 -29.40 -32.13
C ARG A 433 10.15 -30.76 -32.23
N GLU A 434 10.11 -31.58 -31.18
CA GLU A 434 10.71 -32.91 -31.19
C GLU A 434 10.05 -33.83 -32.23
N LYS A 435 8.72 -33.77 -32.38
CA LYS A 435 8.01 -34.50 -33.45
C LYS A 435 8.49 -34.06 -34.84
N LYS A 436 8.57 -32.76 -35.10
CA LYS A 436 9.04 -32.22 -36.39
C LYS A 436 10.49 -32.58 -36.69
N ASP A 437 11.37 -32.55 -35.69
CA ASP A 437 12.77 -32.96 -35.83
C ASP A 437 12.90 -34.46 -36.11
N ARG A 438 12.05 -35.30 -35.51
CA ARG A 438 12.00 -36.74 -35.82
C ARG A 438 11.56 -36.98 -37.26
N GLU A 439 10.50 -36.30 -37.72
CA GLU A 439 10.03 -36.38 -39.12
C GLU A 439 11.10 -35.90 -40.11
N ALA A 440 11.79 -34.79 -39.83
CA ALA A 440 12.89 -34.28 -40.66
C ALA A 440 14.09 -35.22 -40.67
N THR A 441 14.42 -35.85 -39.54
CA THR A 441 15.49 -36.85 -39.43
C THR A 441 15.16 -38.10 -40.23
N GLU A 442 13.90 -38.54 -40.21
CA GLU A 442 13.44 -39.70 -40.98
C GLU A 442 13.49 -39.44 -42.49
N GLN A 443 13.12 -38.24 -42.94
CA GLN A 443 13.29 -37.80 -44.33
C GLN A 443 14.77 -37.73 -44.73
N ARG A 444 15.64 -37.20 -43.86
CA ARG A 444 17.09 -37.14 -44.09
C ARG A 444 17.71 -38.53 -44.18
N ASN A 445 17.25 -39.48 -43.36
CA ASN A 445 17.69 -40.87 -43.38
C ASN A 445 17.26 -41.61 -44.66
N LYS A 446 16.05 -41.33 -45.18
CA LYS A 446 15.64 -41.81 -46.52
C LYS A 446 16.55 -41.26 -47.62
N ALA A 447 16.83 -39.97 -47.63
CA ALA A 447 17.73 -39.34 -48.61
C ALA A 447 19.18 -39.87 -48.52
N LEU A 448 19.68 -40.10 -47.31
CA LEU A 448 20.97 -40.74 -47.06
C LEU A 448 20.99 -42.19 -47.56
N GLY A 449 19.91 -42.95 -47.36
CA GLY A 449 19.76 -44.31 -47.89
C GLY A 449 19.87 -44.36 -49.41
N GLU A 450 19.19 -43.45 -50.11
CA GLU A 450 19.25 -43.33 -51.58
C GLU A 450 20.64 -42.90 -52.08
N ALA A 451 21.29 -41.96 -51.38
CA ALA A 451 22.66 -41.54 -51.68
C ALA A 451 23.68 -42.68 -51.46
N ASN A 452 23.48 -43.50 -50.43
CA ASN A 452 24.36 -44.63 -50.09
C ASN A 452 24.22 -45.78 -51.12
N ILE A 453 23.02 -46.01 -51.67
CA ILE A 453 22.81 -46.94 -52.79
C ILE A 453 23.53 -46.47 -54.06
N LYS A 454 23.53 -45.16 -54.35
CA LYS A 454 24.29 -44.57 -55.46
C LYS A 454 25.81 -44.68 -55.24
N ALA A 455 26.29 -44.49 -54.02
CA ALA A 455 27.70 -44.63 -53.65
C ALA A 455 28.19 -46.09 -53.81
N ARG A 456 27.40 -47.09 -53.38
CA ARG A 456 27.73 -48.51 -53.54
C ARG A 456 27.88 -48.96 -54.99
N ARG A 457 27.12 -48.37 -55.94
CA ARG A 457 27.28 -48.64 -57.38
C ARG A 457 28.60 -48.12 -57.95
N ARG A 458 29.11 -46.97 -57.44
CA ARG A 458 30.42 -46.43 -57.83
C ARG A 458 31.58 -47.23 -57.24
N ILE A 459 31.44 -47.69 -56.00
CA ILE A 459 32.47 -48.49 -55.30
C ILE A 459 32.68 -49.85 -55.96
N ARG A 460 31.61 -50.50 -56.48
CA ARG A 460 31.70 -51.80 -57.19
C ARG A 460 32.50 -51.74 -58.49
N ASN A 461 32.53 -50.59 -59.18
CA ASN A 461 33.29 -50.44 -60.43
C ASN A 461 34.78 -50.10 -60.17
N GLY A 462 35.10 -49.53 -59.01
CA GLY A 462 36.49 -49.25 -58.59
C GLY A 462 37.21 -50.44 -57.94
N THR A 463 36.47 -51.44 -57.44
CA THR A 463 37.04 -52.59 -56.69
C THR A 463 37.75 -53.62 -57.57
N ILE A 464 37.44 -53.71 -58.86
CA ILE A 464 38.11 -54.64 -59.80
C ILE A 464 39.55 -54.20 -60.10
N ILE A 465 39.82 -52.89 -60.07
CA ILE A 465 41.14 -52.31 -60.39
C ILE A 465 42.08 -52.40 -59.18
N LEU A 466 41.56 -52.28 -57.95
CA LEU A 466 42.35 -52.23 -56.72
C LEU A 466 42.85 -53.62 -56.25
N VAL A 467 42.13 -54.70 -56.59
CA VAL A 467 42.45 -56.08 -56.17
C VAL A 467 43.72 -56.62 -56.85
N LEU A 468 44.07 -56.13 -58.04
CA LEU A 468 45.31 -56.53 -58.74
C LEU A 468 46.57 -55.88 -58.15
N THR A 469 46.45 -54.72 -57.49
CA THR A 469 47.59 -53.98 -56.89
C THR A 469 47.89 -54.39 -55.44
N ILE A 470 46.92 -54.92 -54.70
CA ILE A 470 47.06 -55.20 -53.25
C ILE A 470 47.74 -56.55 -52.96
N LEU A 471 47.80 -57.48 -53.94
CA LEU A 471 48.50 -58.77 -53.78
C LEU A 471 50.03 -58.64 -53.68
N GLY A 472 50.62 -57.49 -54.02
CA GLY A 472 52.07 -57.25 -53.91
C GLY A 472 52.55 -56.66 -52.57
N ALA A 473 51.66 -56.10 -51.74
CA ALA A 473 52.06 -55.27 -50.60
C ALA A 473 51.95 -55.96 -49.23
N ALA A 474 51.60 -57.26 -49.19
CA ALA A 474 51.42 -58.03 -47.96
C ALA A 474 52.73 -58.36 -47.20
N ILE A 475 53.89 -57.89 -47.67
CA ILE A 475 55.20 -58.14 -47.02
C ILE A 475 55.60 -57.02 -46.04
N LEU A 476 54.90 -55.88 -45.98
CA LEU A 476 55.33 -54.72 -45.17
C LEU A 476 54.52 -54.49 -43.87
N VAL A 477 53.95 -55.55 -43.29
CA VAL A 477 53.20 -55.50 -42.01
C VAL A 477 54.12 -55.48 -40.77
N ILE A 478 55.45 -55.53 -40.92
CA ILE A 478 56.37 -55.71 -39.77
C ILE A 478 56.97 -54.41 -39.20
N LEU A 479 56.79 -53.23 -39.81
CA LEU A 479 57.43 -52.01 -39.27
C LEU A 479 56.53 -50.77 -39.38
N ALA A 480 55.88 -50.38 -38.28
CA ALA A 480 55.77 -48.96 -37.86
C ALA A 480 54.95 -48.80 -36.56
N GLY A 481 55.60 -48.97 -35.41
CA GLY A 481 55.09 -48.57 -34.09
C GLY A 481 55.03 -47.06 -33.85
N ASN A 482 54.93 -46.24 -34.90
CA ASN A 482 54.84 -44.78 -34.81
C ASN A 482 53.44 -44.22 -35.11
N GLU A 483 52.63 -44.90 -35.94
CA GLU A 483 51.26 -44.44 -36.23
C GLU A 483 50.29 -44.64 -35.06
N VAL A 484 50.57 -45.61 -34.18
CA VAL A 484 49.78 -45.84 -32.96
C VAL A 484 49.94 -44.68 -31.96
N LYS A 485 51.12 -44.05 -31.88
CA LYS A 485 51.34 -42.88 -31.02
C LYS A 485 50.63 -41.64 -31.56
N GLU A 486 50.67 -41.40 -32.87
CA GLU A 486 49.88 -40.32 -33.49
C GLU A 486 48.38 -40.55 -33.33
N ALA A 487 47.91 -41.80 -33.50
CA ALA A 487 46.51 -42.15 -33.31
C ALA A 487 46.08 -41.99 -31.85
N GLN A 488 46.92 -42.35 -30.87
CA GLN A 488 46.65 -42.14 -29.45
C GLN A 488 46.67 -40.66 -29.06
N GLN A 489 47.51 -39.85 -29.68
CA GLN A 489 47.56 -38.40 -29.45
C GLN A 489 46.35 -37.69 -30.06
N LYS A 490 45.99 -38.04 -31.31
CA LYS A 490 44.74 -37.60 -31.96
C LYS A 490 43.51 -38.09 -31.19
N LEU A 491 43.55 -39.27 -30.58
CA LEU A 491 42.48 -39.79 -29.72
C LEU A 491 42.38 -39.02 -28.41
N LYS A 492 43.50 -38.63 -27.78
CA LYS A 492 43.50 -37.76 -26.59
C LYS A 492 42.98 -36.36 -26.92
N GLU A 493 43.38 -35.78 -28.04
CA GLU A 493 42.86 -34.49 -28.52
C GLU A 493 41.38 -34.59 -28.88
N ALA A 494 40.95 -35.68 -29.50
CA ALA A 494 39.55 -35.93 -29.81
C ALA A 494 38.73 -36.18 -28.55
N GLN A 495 39.25 -36.89 -27.55
CA GLN A 495 38.61 -37.08 -26.25
C GLN A 495 38.53 -35.79 -25.44
N GLN A 496 39.54 -34.92 -25.54
CA GLN A 496 39.55 -33.62 -24.90
C GLN A 496 38.54 -32.68 -25.58
N LYS A 497 38.52 -32.62 -26.92
CA LYS A 497 37.49 -31.92 -27.69
C LYS A 497 36.08 -32.46 -27.40
N LEU A 498 35.92 -33.78 -27.25
CA LEU A 498 34.64 -34.40 -26.95
C LEU A 498 34.21 -34.16 -25.50
N LYS A 499 35.14 -34.06 -24.55
CA LYS A 499 34.90 -33.66 -23.16
C LYS A 499 34.50 -32.18 -23.08
N GLU A 500 35.17 -31.30 -23.82
CA GLU A 500 34.82 -29.87 -23.99
C GLU A 500 33.45 -29.68 -24.67
N THR A 501 33.13 -30.51 -25.66
CA THR A 501 31.85 -30.47 -26.38
C THR A 501 30.68 -31.01 -25.51
N TYR A 502 30.90 -32.05 -24.71
CA TYR A 502 29.88 -32.57 -23.77
C TYR A 502 29.65 -31.67 -22.56
N THR A 503 30.67 -30.94 -22.10
CA THR A 503 30.54 -29.97 -21.02
C THR A 503 29.75 -28.74 -21.46
N TYR A 504 29.96 -28.27 -22.69
CA TYR A 504 29.27 -27.10 -23.27
C TYR A 504 27.74 -27.22 -23.28
N VAL A 505 27.18 -28.41 -23.47
CA VAL A 505 25.72 -28.64 -23.52
C VAL A 505 25.11 -28.83 -22.12
N ALA A 506 25.88 -29.31 -21.14
CA ALA A 506 25.41 -29.61 -19.78
C ALA A 506 25.50 -28.40 -18.81
N TYR A 507 26.44 -27.48 -19.03
CA TYR A 507 26.67 -26.37 -18.08
C TYR A 507 25.55 -25.34 -17.99
N PRO A 508 24.94 -24.85 -19.10
CA PRO A 508 23.79 -23.97 -19.02
C PRO A 508 22.62 -24.63 -18.26
N GLN A 509 22.43 -25.94 -18.42
CA GLN A 509 21.38 -26.69 -17.71
C GLN A 509 21.66 -26.78 -16.20
N GLN A 510 22.90 -27.02 -15.78
CA GLN A 510 23.29 -26.98 -14.37
C GLN A 510 23.09 -25.60 -13.74
N LEU A 511 23.40 -24.53 -14.48
CA LEU A 511 23.19 -23.17 -14.00
C LEU A 511 21.70 -22.82 -13.88
N ILE A 512 20.86 -23.27 -14.81
CA ILE A 512 19.39 -23.18 -14.71
C ILE A 512 18.90 -23.95 -13.49
N GLU A 513 19.42 -25.15 -13.24
CA GLU A 513 19.06 -25.96 -12.08
C GLU A 513 19.45 -25.29 -10.75
N LEU A 514 20.64 -24.68 -10.67
CA LEU A 514 21.03 -23.86 -9.53
C LEU A 514 20.11 -22.63 -9.36
N GLY A 515 19.74 -21.98 -10.48
CA GLY A 515 18.77 -20.88 -10.47
C GLY A 515 17.39 -21.28 -9.95
N ARG A 516 16.96 -22.54 -10.15
CA ARG A 516 15.71 -23.10 -9.58
C ARG A 516 15.77 -23.38 -8.08
N LYS A 517 16.97 -23.54 -7.52
CA LYS A 517 17.17 -23.72 -6.07
C LYS A 517 17.06 -22.39 -5.31
N LEU A 518 17.21 -21.26 -6.01
CA LEU A 518 16.93 -19.93 -5.47
C LEU A 518 15.42 -19.68 -5.38
N PRO A 519 14.94 -18.82 -4.45
CA PRO A 519 13.52 -18.51 -4.33
C PRO A 519 12.92 -18.05 -5.68
N LEU A 520 11.84 -18.71 -6.12
CA LEU A 520 11.17 -18.35 -7.38
C LEU A 520 10.73 -16.88 -7.37
N ASP A 521 11.08 -16.16 -8.43
CA ASP A 521 10.83 -14.73 -8.70
C ASP A 521 11.71 -13.72 -7.94
N SER A 522 12.70 -14.21 -7.17
CA SER A 522 13.70 -13.34 -6.57
C SER A 522 14.56 -12.64 -7.62
N ILE A 523 15.15 -11.49 -7.25
CA ILE A 523 16.05 -10.73 -8.12
C ILE A 523 17.24 -11.62 -8.53
N GLU A 524 17.74 -12.42 -7.60
CA GLU A 524 18.84 -13.37 -7.77
C GLU A 524 18.47 -14.49 -8.76
N SER A 525 17.30 -15.11 -8.61
CA SER A 525 16.83 -16.17 -9.53
C SER A 525 16.63 -15.64 -10.96
N LYS A 526 16.05 -14.43 -11.10
CA LYS A 526 15.91 -13.74 -12.40
C LYS A 526 17.27 -13.36 -13.00
N PHE A 527 18.21 -12.94 -12.17
CA PHE A 527 19.57 -12.58 -12.60
C PHE A 527 20.35 -13.81 -13.07
N ILE A 528 20.33 -14.92 -12.32
CA ILE A 528 20.95 -16.19 -12.72
C ILE A 528 20.30 -16.77 -13.99
N SER A 529 18.97 -16.67 -14.10
CA SER A 529 18.25 -17.13 -15.31
C SER A 529 18.61 -16.31 -16.55
N LYS A 530 18.73 -14.97 -16.42
CA LYS A 530 19.22 -14.11 -17.51
C LYS A 530 20.63 -14.50 -17.95
N LYS A 531 21.52 -14.81 -16.99
CA LYS A 531 22.89 -15.22 -17.28
C LYS A 531 22.95 -16.60 -17.95
N ALA A 532 22.13 -17.55 -17.52
CA ALA A 532 22.10 -18.89 -18.13
C ALA A 532 21.60 -18.91 -19.59
N GLY A 533 20.81 -17.90 -20.00
CA GLY A 533 20.34 -17.74 -21.37
C GLY A 533 21.31 -17.01 -22.31
N LEU A 534 22.45 -16.53 -21.80
CA LEU A 534 23.40 -15.74 -22.58
C LEU A 534 24.28 -16.64 -23.46
N LYS A 535 24.36 -16.34 -24.76
CA LYS A 535 25.25 -17.03 -25.69
C LYS A 535 26.51 -16.21 -25.92
N ILE A 536 27.67 -16.78 -25.59
CA ILE A 536 28.99 -16.20 -25.85
C ILE A 536 29.61 -16.93 -27.05
N LYS A 537 30.27 -16.20 -27.95
CA LYS A 537 30.71 -16.78 -29.23
C LYS A 537 31.91 -17.72 -29.08
N ASP A 538 32.82 -17.37 -28.20
CA ASP A 538 34.03 -18.15 -27.94
C ASP A 538 33.77 -19.17 -26.83
N ALA A 539 34.04 -20.44 -27.14
CA ALA A 539 33.74 -21.54 -26.23
C ALA A 539 34.57 -21.49 -24.93
N GLN A 540 35.82 -20.98 -24.97
CA GLN A 540 36.66 -20.87 -23.78
C GLN A 540 36.22 -19.69 -22.91
N ILE A 541 35.86 -18.55 -23.52
CA ILE A 541 35.29 -17.41 -22.80
C ILE A 541 33.96 -17.80 -22.14
N GLU A 542 33.13 -18.59 -22.84
CA GLU A 542 31.88 -19.09 -22.28
C GLU A 542 32.10 -19.98 -21.05
N GLN A 543 33.15 -20.81 -21.03
CA GLN A 543 33.49 -21.59 -19.83
C GLN A 543 33.81 -20.67 -18.64
N VAL A 544 34.61 -19.62 -18.84
CA VAL A 544 34.89 -18.63 -17.79
C VAL A 544 33.58 -18.04 -17.26
N TYR A 545 32.70 -17.59 -18.16
CA TYR A 545 31.43 -16.98 -17.80
C TYR A 545 30.48 -17.92 -17.04
N LEU A 546 30.33 -19.17 -17.50
CA LEU A 546 29.44 -20.15 -16.88
C LEU A 546 29.95 -20.55 -15.49
N HIS A 547 31.25 -20.75 -15.31
CA HIS A 547 31.83 -21.07 -14.02
C HIS A 547 31.74 -19.90 -13.02
N ALA A 548 31.97 -18.66 -13.47
CA ALA A 548 31.74 -17.46 -12.67
C ALA A 548 30.26 -17.33 -12.27
N SER A 549 29.33 -17.58 -13.19
CA SER A 549 27.88 -17.52 -12.93
C SER A 549 27.43 -18.60 -11.95
N LYS A 550 28.00 -19.81 -12.02
CA LYS A 550 27.76 -20.87 -11.02
C LYS A 550 28.27 -20.46 -9.65
N SER A 551 29.47 -19.86 -9.57
CA SER A 551 29.99 -19.35 -8.30
C SER A 551 29.04 -18.33 -7.69
N LEU A 552 28.57 -17.36 -8.48
CA LEU A 552 27.57 -16.39 -8.03
C LEU A 552 26.28 -17.07 -7.52
N ALA A 553 25.74 -18.04 -8.26
CA ALA A 553 24.56 -18.78 -7.84
C ALA A 553 24.77 -19.51 -6.50
N TYR A 554 25.94 -20.12 -6.30
CA TYR A 554 26.30 -20.75 -5.03
C TYR A 554 26.49 -19.75 -3.89
N GLN A 555 27.02 -18.56 -4.16
CA GLN A 555 27.10 -17.48 -3.16
C GLN A 555 25.71 -17.05 -2.70
N TYR A 556 24.74 -16.88 -3.62
CA TYR A 556 23.34 -16.61 -3.25
C TYR A 556 22.70 -17.73 -2.44
N LEU A 557 23.07 -18.99 -2.71
CA LEU A 557 22.65 -20.16 -1.93
C LEU A 557 23.44 -20.34 -0.63
N LYS A 558 24.43 -19.47 -0.35
CA LYS A 558 25.37 -19.58 0.78
C LYS A 558 26.17 -20.89 0.81
N ASP A 559 26.35 -21.53 -0.34
CA ASP A 559 27.22 -22.70 -0.51
C ASP A 559 28.64 -22.24 -0.89
N TRP A 560 29.38 -21.75 0.11
CA TRP A 560 30.70 -21.14 -0.08
C TRP A 560 31.74 -22.09 -0.67
N LYS A 561 31.64 -23.39 -0.36
CA LYS A 561 32.58 -24.40 -0.85
C LYS A 561 32.41 -24.61 -2.36
N SER A 562 31.16 -24.79 -2.81
CA SER A 562 30.86 -24.93 -4.24
C SER A 562 31.10 -23.64 -5.01
N ALA A 563 30.89 -22.48 -4.36
CA ALA A 563 31.23 -21.17 -4.92
C ALA A 563 32.74 -21.03 -5.16
N GLU A 564 33.57 -21.41 -4.18
CA GLU A 564 35.03 -21.37 -4.28
C GLU A 564 35.55 -22.31 -5.36
N GLU A 565 35.03 -23.53 -5.44
CA GLU A 565 35.42 -24.48 -6.49
C GLU A 565 35.05 -23.96 -7.88
N SER A 566 33.84 -23.42 -8.04
CA SER A 566 33.36 -22.89 -9.32
C SER A 566 34.17 -21.67 -9.77
N ILE A 567 34.48 -20.72 -8.88
CA ILE A 567 35.30 -19.56 -9.27
C ILE A 567 36.76 -19.95 -9.54
N LYS A 568 37.30 -20.93 -8.82
CA LYS A 568 38.64 -21.46 -9.10
C LYS A 568 38.72 -22.07 -10.49
N GLN A 569 37.68 -22.80 -10.92
CA GLN A 569 37.58 -23.31 -12.30
C GLN A 569 37.53 -22.16 -13.31
N SER A 570 36.69 -21.15 -13.06
CA SER A 570 36.63 -19.92 -13.90
C SER A 570 38.01 -19.26 -14.07
N MET A 571 38.73 -19.04 -12.97
CA MET A 571 40.06 -18.39 -13.00
C MET A 571 41.14 -19.25 -13.67
N ASN A 572 41.02 -20.58 -13.63
CA ASN A 572 41.92 -21.47 -14.35
C ASN A 572 41.68 -21.41 -15.87
N PHE A 573 40.43 -21.40 -16.32
CA PHE A 573 40.09 -21.20 -17.73
C PHE A 573 40.56 -19.83 -18.22
N LEU A 574 40.33 -18.78 -17.43
CA LEU A 574 40.80 -17.42 -17.73
C LEU A 574 42.33 -17.37 -17.88
N ARG A 575 43.07 -18.04 -16.99
CA ARG A 575 44.54 -18.12 -17.06
C ARG A 575 45.03 -18.90 -18.27
N GLY A 576 44.43 -20.05 -18.57
CA GLY A 576 44.76 -20.82 -19.78
C GLY A 576 44.53 -19.99 -21.05
N TYR A 577 43.42 -19.26 -21.08
CA TYR A 577 43.10 -18.31 -22.15
C TYR A 577 44.07 -17.12 -22.23
N LYS A 578 44.81 -16.78 -21.15
CA LYS A 578 45.89 -15.77 -21.10
C LYS A 578 47.32 -16.33 -21.31
N GLU A 579 47.57 -17.65 -21.31
CA GLU A 579 48.90 -18.30 -21.50
C GLU A 579 49.24 -18.83 -22.94
N ASN A 580 48.36 -19.52 -23.66
CA ASN A 580 48.37 -19.75 -25.13
C ASN A 580 48.60 -18.55 -26.12
N LYS A 581 49.86 -18.13 -26.32
CA LYS A 581 50.26 -16.85 -26.96
C LYS A 581 50.01 -16.71 -28.48
N GLN A 582 49.73 -17.80 -29.19
CA GLN A 582 49.65 -17.81 -30.67
C GLN A 582 48.32 -17.34 -31.26
N GLU A 583 47.23 -17.32 -30.48
CA GLU A 583 45.90 -16.88 -30.93
C GLU A 583 45.61 -15.39 -30.61
N ARG A 584 46.61 -14.63 -30.10
CA ARG A 584 46.38 -13.49 -29.20
C ARG A 584 46.65 -12.07 -29.66
N GLU A 585 47.16 -11.82 -30.86
CA GLU A 585 47.20 -10.45 -31.38
C GLU A 585 45.76 -10.00 -31.71
N GLY A 586 45.01 -9.59 -30.69
CA GLY A 586 43.59 -9.23 -30.76
C GLY A 586 42.77 -9.56 -29.50
N SER A 587 43.24 -10.42 -28.58
CA SER A 587 42.43 -10.84 -27.42
C SER A 587 42.24 -9.75 -26.36
N GLU A 588 43.23 -8.87 -26.16
CA GLU A 588 43.09 -7.66 -25.32
C GLU A 588 42.11 -6.63 -25.92
N SER A 589 41.68 -6.81 -27.17
CA SER A 589 40.65 -6.00 -27.83
C SER A 589 39.29 -6.71 -27.92
N ASN A 590 39.19 -7.98 -27.51
CA ASN A 590 37.93 -8.72 -27.56
C ASN A 590 37.03 -8.29 -26.39
N SER A 591 35.98 -7.52 -26.70
CA SER A 591 35.00 -7.01 -25.74
C SER A 591 34.37 -8.13 -24.90
N GLU A 592 34.01 -9.28 -25.49
CA GLU A 592 33.38 -10.39 -24.75
C GLU A 592 34.34 -11.00 -23.71
N PHE A 593 35.64 -11.02 -24.02
CA PHE A 593 36.68 -11.51 -23.12
C PHE A 593 36.84 -10.58 -21.92
N LEU A 594 37.05 -9.28 -22.17
CA LEU A 594 37.25 -8.27 -21.14
C LEU A 594 36.04 -8.18 -20.20
N GLU A 595 34.82 -8.22 -20.74
CA GLU A 595 33.60 -8.23 -19.93
C GLU A 595 33.50 -9.47 -19.04
N THR A 596 33.82 -10.65 -19.58
CA THR A 596 33.80 -11.91 -18.81
C THR A 596 34.86 -11.93 -17.73
N GLU A 597 36.03 -11.36 -18.02
CA GLU A 597 37.12 -11.21 -17.06
C GLU A 597 36.72 -10.29 -15.90
N ILE A 598 36.16 -9.11 -16.20
CA ILE A 598 35.62 -8.20 -15.18
C ILE A 598 34.56 -8.91 -14.33
N PHE A 599 33.65 -9.64 -14.97
CA PHE A 599 32.60 -10.37 -14.26
C PHE A 599 33.19 -11.43 -13.32
N ALA A 600 34.14 -12.25 -13.78
CA ALA A 600 34.78 -13.27 -12.95
C ALA A 600 35.56 -12.65 -11.78
N LEU A 601 36.31 -11.57 -12.01
CA LEU A 601 37.05 -10.86 -10.97
C LEU A 601 36.12 -10.24 -9.92
N ASN A 602 34.96 -9.69 -10.32
CA ASN A 602 33.95 -9.19 -9.37
C ASN A 602 33.44 -10.31 -8.46
N ILE A 603 33.02 -11.45 -9.03
CA ILE A 603 32.51 -12.60 -8.27
C ILE A 603 33.58 -13.19 -7.35
N GLN A 604 34.83 -13.21 -7.80
CA GLN A 604 35.96 -13.62 -6.97
C GLN A 604 36.19 -12.64 -5.81
N GLY A 605 36.12 -11.33 -6.06
CA GLY A 605 36.22 -10.28 -5.05
C GLY A 605 35.12 -10.39 -3.99
N ASP A 606 33.87 -10.61 -4.40
CA ASP A 606 32.71 -10.79 -3.50
C ASP A 606 32.93 -11.99 -2.57
N LEU A 607 33.35 -13.13 -3.13
CA LEU A 607 33.64 -14.34 -2.34
C LEU A 607 34.79 -14.12 -1.35
N LEU A 608 35.88 -13.48 -1.80
CA LEU A 608 37.06 -13.24 -0.96
C LEU A 608 36.75 -12.25 0.16
N LYS A 609 35.87 -11.27 -0.09
CA LYS A 609 35.37 -10.33 0.92
C LYS A 609 34.58 -11.06 2.00
N GLU A 610 33.65 -11.95 1.61
CA GLU A 610 32.87 -12.75 2.57
C GLU A 610 33.74 -13.71 3.39
N GLN A 611 34.84 -14.20 2.81
CA GLN A 611 35.84 -15.03 3.49
C GLN A 611 36.85 -14.23 4.33
N GLU A 612 36.63 -12.93 4.54
CA GLU A 612 37.52 -12.02 5.28
C GLU A 612 38.97 -11.96 4.73
N LYS A 613 39.17 -12.31 3.45
CA LYS A 613 40.47 -12.26 2.75
C LYS A 613 40.68 -10.89 2.11
N THR A 614 40.64 -9.83 2.91
CA THR A 614 40.62 -8.41 2.49
C THR A 614 41.66 -8.08 1.42
N GLN A 615 42.93 -8.42 1.63
CA GLN A 615 43.99 -8.06 0.67
C GLN A 615 43.80 -8.70 -0.71
N LYS A 616 43.37 -9.97 -0.75
CA LYS A 616 43.12 -10.68 -2.01
C LYS A 616 41.85 -10.17 -2.70
N ALA A 617 40.84 -9.78 -1.93
CA ALA A 617 39.65 -9.13 -2.47
C ALA A 617 40.01 -7.78 -3.12
N ILE A 618 40.83 -6.96 -2.45
CA ILE A 618 41.35 -5.70 -3.01
C ILE A 618 42.09 -5.94 -4.32
N GLU A 619 42.95 -6.95 -4.40
CA GLU A 619 43.68 -7.31 -5.63
C GLU A 619 42.73 -7.66 -6.78
N ALA A 620 41.73 -8.51 -6.54
CA ALA A 620 40.74 -8.90 -7.55
C ALA A 620 39.93 -7.70 -8.08
N TYR A 621 39.40 -6.86 -7.18
CA TYR A 621 38.66 -5.67 -7.58
C TYR A 621 39.53 -4.62 -8.25
N LYS A 622 40.79 -4.46 -7.81
CA LYS A 622 41.74 -3.55 -8.43
C LYS A 622 42.10 -3.98 -9.85
N GLU A 623 42.22 -5.28 -10.12
CA GLU A 623 42.42 -5.81 -11.46
C GLU A 623 41.20 -5.50 -12.35
N ALA A 624 39.97 -5.78 -11.87
CA ALA A 624 38.75 -5.44 -12.59
C ALA A 624 38.63 -3.93 -12.87
N PHE A 625 38.95 -3.09 -11.88
CA PHE A 625 38.98 -1.64 -12.01
C PHE A 625 39.98 -1.17 -13.09
N ASN A 626 41.19 -1.74 -13.11
CA ASN A 626 42.21 -1.38 -14.10
C ASN A 626 41.77 -1.71 -15.52
N ILE A 627 41.03 -2.80 -15.73
CA ILE A 627 40.47 -3.16 -17.04
C ILE A 627 39.41 -2.12 -17.44
N LEU A 628 38.49 -1.78 -16.54
CA LEU A 628 37.46 -0.74 -16.79
C LEU A 628 38.06 0.64 -17.10
N GLN A 629 39.21 0.98 -16.48
CA GLN A 629 39.95 2.22 -16.77
C GLN A 629 40.60 2.22 -18.16
N LYS A 630 41.27 1.12 -18.53
CA LYS A 630 41.96 1.00 -19.81
C LYS A 630 40.98 0.97 -20.99
N HIS A 631 39.79 0.42 -20.77
CA HIS A 631 38.75 0.26 -21.80
C HIS A 631 37.51 1.05 -21.41
N PHE A 632 37.62 2.39 -21.47
CA PHE A 632 36.56 3.31 -21.04
C PHE A 632 35.21 3.07 -21.73
N GLU A 633 35.19 2.57 -22.97
CA GLU A 633 33.96 2.21 -23.69
C GLU A 633 33.10 1.20 -22.90
N LEU A 634 33.72 0.25 -22.19
CA LEU A 634 33.06 -0.76 -21.36
C LEU A 634 32.44 -0.18 -20.08
N SER A 635 32.94 0.95 -19.60
CA SER A 635 32.42 1.67 -18.43
C SER A 635 31.44 2.80 -18.77
N SER A 636 31.20 3.05 -20.07
CA SER A 636 30.38 4.17 -20.56
C SER A 636 28.96 3.74 -21.03
N LEU A 637 28.17 4.71 -21.51
CA LEU A 637 26.79 4.59 -22.00
C LEU A 637 26.52 3.44 -23.00
N GLN A 638 27.54 2.91 -23.66
CA GLN A 638 27.41 1.78 -24.61
C GLN A 638 27.24 0.42 -23.93
N SER A 639 27.46 0.32 -22.62
CA SER A 639 27.22 -0.91 -21.84
C SER A 639 25.73 -1.31 -21.77
N ALA A 640 24.80 -0.45 -22.18
CA ALA A 640 23.39 -0.83 -22.33
C ALA A 640 23.15 -1.93 -23.40
N ASP A 641 24.10 -2.11 -24.33
CA ASP A 641 24.13 -3.18 -25.32
C ASP A 641 25.06 -4.35 -24.92
N SER A 642 25.77 -4.24 -23.79
CA SER A 642 26.64 -5.31 -23.28
C SER A 642 25.82 -6.50 -22.81
N LYS A 643 26.22 -7.68 -23.27
CA LYS A 643 25.53 -8.95 -23.01
C LYS A 643 25.96 -9.55 -21.67
N ILE A 644 27.19 -9.31 -21.22
CA ILE A 644 27.85 -10.08 -20.15
C ILE A 644 27.89 -9.31 -18.82
N ILE A 645 28.31 -8.05 -18.84
CA ILE A 645 28.30 -7.15 -17.67
C ILE A 645 27.23 -6.07 -17.84
N ASP A 646 26.55 -5.73 -16.75
CA ASP A 646 25.65 -4.59 -16.71
C ASP A 646 26.13 -3.57 -15.68
N SER A 647 25.46 -2.42 -15.64
CA SER A 647 25.71 -1.32 -14.70
C SER A 647 25.89 -1.77 -13.25
N ARG A 648 25.17 -2.82 -12.79
CA ARG A 648 25.27 -3.30 -11.41
C ARG A 648 26.62 -3.95 -11.13
N VAL A 649 27.18 -4.67 -12.10
CA VAL A 649 28.51 -5.29 -11.96
C VAL A 649 29.58 -4.21 -11.87
N ILE A 650 29.49 -3.17 -12.70
CA ILE A 650 30.45 -2.06 -12.71
C ILE A 650 30.38 -1.28 -11.38
N GLU A 651 29.17 -0.93 -10.94
CA GLU A 651 28.97 -0.27 -9.64
C GLU A 651 29.42 -1.16 -8.48
N SER A 652 29.19 -2.47 -8.52
CA SER A 652 29.66 -3.42 -7.51
C SER A 652 31.19 -3.43 -7.39
N VAL A 653 31.93 -3.47 -8.51
CA VAL A 653 33.40 -3.39 -8.51
C VAL A 653 33.87 -2.11 -7.81
N TYR A 654 33.31 -0.95 -8.18
CA TYR A 654 33.74 0.33 -7.62
C TYR A 654 33.40 0.43 -6.13
N ARG A 655 32.16 0.10 -5.74
CA ARG A 655 31.66 0.22 -4.36
C ARG A 655 32.37 -0.74 -3.41
N SER A 656 32.57 -2.00 -3.83
CA SER A 656 33.29 -2.98 -3.03
C SER A 656 34.75 -2.58 -2.84
N LEU A 657 35.40 -2.04 -3.87
CA LEU A 657 36.78 -1.55 -3.76
C LEU A 657 36.88 -0.33 -2.84
N ILE A 658 35.99 0.65 -2.96
CA ILE A 658 35.95 1.84 -2.07
C ILE A 658 35.73 1.42 -0.61
N SER A 659 34.79 0.51 -0.38
CA SER A 659 34.48 -0.03 0.95
C SER A 659 35.70 -0.70 1.57
N LEU A 660 36.39 -1.57 0.84
CA LEU A 660 37.59 -2.26 1.35
C LEU A 660 38.75 -1.30 1.58
N LEU A 661 39.00 -0.35 0.67
CA LEU A 661 40.07 0.65 0.84
C LEU A 661 39.81 1.62 2.01
N SER A 662 38.56 1.77 2.44
CA SER A 662 38.21 2.61 3.60
C SER A 662 38.51 1.95 4.96
N THR A 663 38.85 0.66 4.97
CA THR A 663 39.14 -0.10 6.21
C THR A 663 40.59 0.03 6.69
N ASP A 664 41.52 0.49 5.84
CA ASP A 664 42.92 0.78 6.21
C ASP A 664 43.39 2.12 5.58
N PRO A 665 43.36 3.23 6.34
CA PRO A 665 43.72 4.57 5.85
C PRO A 665 45.19 4.72 5.41
N SER A 666 46.06 3.76 5.76
CA SER A 666 47.51 3.85 5.50
C SER A 666 47.91 3.34 4.12
N VAL A 667 47.02 2.64 3.41
CA VAL A 667 47.33 2.02 2.12
C VAL A 667 46.29 2.41 1.07
N ALA A 668 46.66 3.38 0.22
CA ALA A 668 46.03 3.67 -1.06
C ALA A 668 44.83 4.65 -1.11
N GLU A 669 44.89 5.74 -0.33
CA GLU A 669 44.00 6.91 -0.48
C GLU A 669 43.92 7.45 -1.92
N ASP A 670 45.06 7.48 -2.64
CA ASP A 670 45.11 7.89 -4.06
C ASP A 670 44.33 6.95 -4.98
N LEU A 671 44.32 5.64 -4.68
CA LEU A 671 43.55 4.67 -5.45
C LEU A 671 42.06 4.85 -5.15
N LYS A 672 41.70 5.03 -3.87
CA LYS A 672 40.31 5.28 -3.45
C LYS A 672 39.72 6.48 -4.18
N LYS A 673 40.41 7.62 -4.18
CA LYS A 673 39.98 8.84 -4.90
C LYS A 673 39.78 8.60 -6.40
N LYS A 674 40.66 7.83 -7.04
CA LYS A 674 40.53 7.47 -8.46
C LYS A 674 39.29 6.61 -8.72
N VAL A 675 39.01 5.65 -7.84
CA VAL A 675 37.84 4.77 -7.94
C VAL A 675 36.55 5.57 -7.73
N GLU A 676 36.51 6.44 -6.71
CA GLU A 676 35.38 7.34 -6.45
C GLU A 676 35.08 8.26 -7.63
N ALA A 677 36.09 8.91 -8.21
CA ALA A 677 35.93 9.74 -9.39
C ALA A 677 35.37 8.95 -10.59
N SER A 678 35.75 7.68 -10.71
CA SER A 678 35.29 6.80 -11.79
C SER A 678 33.86 6.35 -11.59
N LEU A 679 33.46 6.04 -10.35
CA LEU A 679 32.08 5.77 -9.99
C LEU A 679 31.19 6.99 -10.26
N THR A 680 31.63 8.18 -9.84
CA THR A 680 30.93 9.44 -10.12
C THR A 680 30.73 9.63 -11.63
N LYS A 681 31.79 9.45 -12.43
CA LYS A 681 31.73 9.55 -13.90
C LYS A 681 30.73 8.55 -14.49
N HIS A 682 30.73 7.31 -14.00
CA HIS A 682 29.83 6.26 -14.46
C HIS A 682 28.36 6.56 -14.12
N LEU A 683 28.06 7.03 -12.91
CA LEU A 683 26.72 7.41 -12.48
C LEU A 683 26.16 8.58 -13.32
N TYR A 684 26.99 9.59 -13.62
CA TYR A 684 26.62 10.66 -14.54
C TYR A 684 26.30 10.15 -15.95
N ALA A 685 27.12 9.24 -16.49
CA ALA A 685 26.90 8.66 -17.81
C ALA A 685 25.59 7.87 -17.87
N GLN A 686 25.27 7.08 -16.83
CA GLN A 686 23.99 6.37 -16.76
C GLN A 686 22.80 7.31 -16.68
N LEU A 687 22.89 8.37 -15.88
CA LEU A 687 21.83 9.37 -15.80
C LEU A 687 21.59 9.98 -17.19
N GLU A 688 22.65 10.41 -17.86
CA GLU A 688 22.58 10.94 -19.22
C GLU A 688 21.95 9.95 -20.22
N TYR A 689 22.27 8.65 -20.10
CA TYR A 689 21.69 7.59 -20.94
C TYR A 689 20.18 7.51 -20.78
N LEU A 690 19.74 7.40 -19.53
CA LEU A 690 18.33 7.22 -19.18
C LEU A 690 17.51 8.45 -19.59
N LEU A 691 18.10 9.64 -19.46
CA LEU A 691 17.52 10.90 -19.91
C LEU A 691 17.39 10.97 -21.43
N LYS A 692 18.45 10.62 -22.18
CA LYS A 692 18.41 10.53 -23.64
C LYS A 692 17.36 9.53 -24.12
N ALA A 693 17.20 8.41 -23.42
CA ALA A 693 16.18 7.39 -23.69
C ALA A 693 14.77 7.78 -23.22
N LYS A 694 14.60 8.96 -22.59
CA LYS A 694 13.34 9.42 -21.98
C LYS A 694 12.74 8.41 -20.99
N ASN A 695 13.59 7.62 -20.33
CA ASN A 695 13.18 6.69 -19.29
C ASN A 695 13.16 7.43 -17.94
N TRP A 696 12.19 8.33 -17.80
CA TRP A 696 12.06 9.26 -16.68
C TRP A 696 12.10 8.57 -15.32
N LYS A 697 11.45 7.41 -15.19
CA LYS A 697 11.40 6.63 -13.93
C LYS A 697 12.75 6.14 -13.46
N LEU A 698 13.56 5.61 -14.38
CA LEU A 698 14.90 5.14 -14.00
C LEU A 698 15.89 6.30 -13.88
N ALA A 699 15.75 7.35 -14.70
CA ALA A 699 16.60 8.54 -14.60
C ALA A 699 16.47 9.24 -13.25
N ASP A 700 15.24 9.33 -12.73
CA ASP A 700 14.93 9.88 -11.41
C ASP A 700 15.56 9.08 -10.27
N LEU A 701 15.36 7.76 -10.26
CA LEU A 701 16.01 6.86 -9.30
C LEU A 701 17.54 6.99 -9.34
N LYS A 702 18.12 7.07 -10.55
CA LYS A 702 19.57 7.22 -10.74
C LYS A 702 20.07 8.59 -10.28
N THR A 703 19.27 9.64 -10.42
CA THR A 703 19.57 10.99 -9.91
C THR A 703 19.73 10.96 -8.39
N TYR A 704 18.78 10.34 -7.68
CA TYR A 704 18.85 10.23 -6.22
C TYR A 704 20.08 9.44 -5.75
N GLN A 705 20.39 8.32 -6.41
CA GLN A 705 21.59 7.52 -6.11
C GLN A 705 22.88 8.32 -6.32
N LEU A 706 22.98 9.08 -7.43
CA LEU A 706 24.12 9.95 -7.69
C LEU A 706 24.26 11.04 -6.62
N MET A 707 23.16 11.62 -6.16
CA MET A 707 23.19 12.63 -5.10
C MET A 707 23.65 12.04 -3.76
N LEU A 708 23.16 10.87 -3.37
CA LEU A 708 23.64 10.19 -2.17
C LEU A 708 25.14 9.88 -2.26
N HIS A 709 25.63 9.43 -3.42
CA HIS A 709 27.06 9.19 -3.67
C HIS A 709 27.88 10.47 -3.49
N LEU A 710 27.48 11.56 -4.13
CA LEU A 710 28.17 12.85 -4.06
C LEU A 710 28.19 13.44 -2.65
N ALA A 711 27.13 13.21 -1.87
CA ALA A 711 27.04 13.64 -0.48
C ALA A 711 27.70 12.66 0.52
N GLN A 712 28.19 11.50 0.07
CA GLN A 712 28.71 10.42 0.92
C GLN A 712 27.65 9.88 1.92
N ARG A 713 26.40 9.76 1.48
CA ARG A 713 25.23 9.38 2.29
C ARG A 713 24.52 8.11 1.85
N GLU A 714 25.23 7.26 1.11
CA GLU A 714 24.65 6.05 0.52
C GLU A 714 24.24 5.00 1.56
N GLU A 715 24.92 4.95 2.71
CA GLU A 715 24.55 4.06 3.83
C GLU A 715 23.29 4.57 4.56
N GLN A 716 23.18 5.89 4.73
CA GLN A 716 22.07 6.52 5.42
C GLN A 716 20.80 6.52 4.55
N THR A 717 20.95 6.43 3.23
CA THR A 717 19.85 6.38 2.24
C THR A 717 18.97 7.64 2.19
N TYR A 718 19.37 8.71 2.89
CA TYR A 718 18.76 10.02 2.86
C TYR A 718 19.80 11.13 3.07
N LEU A 719 19.52 12.31 2.51
CA LEU A 719 20.23 13.56 2.80
C LEU A 719 19.51 14.29 3.92
N ASP A 720 20.24 14.79 4.92
CA ASP A 720 19.73 15.71 5.95
C ASP A 720 19.97 17.18 5.60
N TYR A 721 19.53 18.08 6.48
CA TYR A 721 19.62 19.53 6.24
C TYR A 721 21.07 19.99 6.05
N ASN A 722 22.01 19.39 6.80
CA ASN A 722 23.41 19.75 6.70
C ASN A 722 24.02 19.20 5.41
N ASP A 723 23.64 18.01 4.97
CA ASP A 723 24.12 17.48 3.69
C ASP A 723 23.65 18.33 2.52
N ILE A 724 22.38 18.76 2.52
CA ILE A 724 21.81 19.62 1.48
C ILE A 724 22.54 20.97 1.41
N ASN A 725 22.80 21.58 2.56
CA ASN A 725 23.52 22.85 2.65
C ASN A 725 25.02 22.75 2.38
N ASN A 726 25.57 21.54 2.31
CA ASN A 726 26.97 21.31 1.95
C ASN A 726 27.10 20.61 0.60
N PHE A 727 25.99 20.43 -0.12
CA PHE A 727 25.99 19.73 -1.40
C PHE A 727 26.79 20.51 -2.44
N SER A 728 27.56 19.81 -3.27
CA SER A 728 28.40 20.46 -4.29
C SER A 728 27.56 21.19 -5.34
N CYS A 729 27.68 22.53 -5.41
CA CYS A 729 26.96 23.32 -6.40
C CYS A 729 27.33 22.98 -7.85
N PRO A 730 28.62 22.79 -8.21
CA PRO A 730 28.97 22.33 -9.56
C PRO A 730 28.30 21.01 -9.94
N ASP A 731 28.17 20.08 -8.99
CA ASP A 731 27.51 18.80 -9.26
C ASP A 731 25.99 18.95 -9.39
N LEU A 732 25.36 19.75 -8.52
CA LEU A 732 23.92 20.03 -8.61
C LEU A 732 23.56 20.72 -9.92
N GLN A 733 24.34 21.72 -10.35
CA GLN A 733 24.21 22.39 -11.65
C GLN A 733 24.39 21.41 -12.80
N LYS A 734 25.35 20.49 -12.70
CA LYS A 734 25.56 19.47 -13.72
C LYS A 734 24.38 18.50 -13.83
N ILE A 735 23.85 18.02 -12.71
CA ILE A 735 22.64 17.19 -12.69
C ILE A 735 21.47 17.95 -13.31
N ASP A 736 21.28 19.21 -12.92
CA ASP A 736 20.24 20.06 -13.47
C ASP A 736 20.35 20.22 -14.98
N HIS A 737 21.53 20.59 -15.49
CA HIS A 737 21.78 20.73 -16.92
C HIS A 737 21.47 19.45 -17.70
N LEU A 738 21.77 18.28 -17.16
CA LEU A 738 21.40 17.02 -17.82
C LEU A 738 19.89 16.86 -17.96
N TRP A 739 19.13 17.14 -16.90
CA TRP A 739 17.66 17.08 -16.92
C TRP A 739 17.03 18.13 -17.84
N VAL A 740 17.52 19.37 -17.78
CA VAL A 740 17.04 20.47 -18.61
C VAL A 740 17.32 20.17 -20.08
N ASN A 741 18.55 19.78 -20.45
CA ASN A 741 18.89 19.51 -21.85
C ASN A 741 18.11 18.32 -22.44
N ALA A 742 17.63 17.39 -21.62
CA ALA A 742 16.90 16.22 -22.10
C ALA A 742 15.50 16.54 -22.64
N ASP A 743 14.78 17.49 -22.02
CA ASP A 743 13.38 17.78 -22.38
C ASP A 743 12.91 19.22 -22.09
N ASN A 744 13.76 20.06 -21.48
CA ASN A 744 13.49 21.42 -20.96
C ASN A 744 12.34 21.54 -19.94
N ARG A 745 11.58 20.47 -19.75
CA ARG A 745 10.47 20.38 -18.80
C ARG A 745 10.92 19.99 -17.40
N PHE A 746 12.11 19.42 -17.23
CA PHE A 746 12.54 18.84 -15.96
C PHE A 746 13.89 19.42 -15.54
N GLY A 747 14.21 19.33 -14.26
CA GLY A 747 15.41 19.93 -13.67
C GLY A 747 15.10 20.65 -12.35
N PHE A 748 16.12 20.79 -11.51
CA PHE A 748 16.05 21.54 -10.27
C PHE A 748 15.91 23.06 -10.52
N SER A 749 16.49 23.62 -11.58
CA SER A 749 16.29 25.02 -12.00
C SER A 749 14.84 25.27 -12.41
N VAL A 750 14.24 24.32 -13.14
CA VAL A 750 12.83 24.34 -13.51
C VAL A 750 11.93 24.23 -12.28
N GLN A 751 12.26 23.34 -11.33
CA GLN A 751 11.53 23.24 -10.06
C GLN A 751 11.67 24.52 -9.22
N LYS A 752 12.87 25.09 -9.12
CA LYS A 752 13.14 26.36 -8.42
C LYS A 752 12.35 27.51 -9.04
N GLU A 753 12.27 27.59 -10.37
CA GLU A 753 11.45 28.57 -11.08
C GLU A 753 9.96 28.45 -10.68
N ILE A 754 9.42 27.23 -10.66
CA ILE A 754 8.03 26.96 -10.26
C ILE A 754 7.82 27.24 -8.76
N TRP A 755 8.78 26.87 -7.93
CA TRP A 755 8.81 27.14 -6.48
C TRP A 755 8.68 28.64 -6.18
N SER A 756 9.52 29.46 -6.83
CA SER A 756 9.46 30.91 -6.71
C SER A 756 8.15 31.49 -7.28
N LYS A 757 7.69 31.03 -8.45
CA LYS A 757 6.42 31.48 -9.06
C LYS A 757 5.19 31.19 -8.22
N THR A 758 5.24 30.14 -7.40
CA THR A 758 4.17 29.76 -6.48
C THR A 758 4.27 30.44 -5.11
N GLY A 759 5.17 31.41 -4.96
CA GLY A 759 5.29 32.25 -3.77
C GLY A 759 6.04 31.58 -2.61
N ASN A 760 6.71 30.45 -2.85
CA ASN A 760 7.46 29.76 -1.80
C ASN A 760 8.79 30.47 -1.50
N ARG A 761 9.13 30.55 -0.22
CA ARG A 761 10.39 31.11 0.26
C ARG A 761 11.51 30.08 0.14
N LEU A 762 12.73 30.53 -0.15
CA LEU A 762 13.92 29.68 -0.28
C LEU A 762 14.59 29.49 1.09
N GLY A 763 15.10 28.29 1.37
CA GLY A 763 15.97 28.02 2.53
C GLY A 763 15.28 27.89 3.89
N ILE A 764 13.95 27.79 3.93
CA ILE A 764 13.19 27.68 5.18
C ILE A 764 12.92 26.21 5.52
N LYS A 765 13.31 25.80 6.74
CA LYS A 765 13.05 24.45 7.24
C LYS A 765 11.57 24.22 7.44
N LEU A 766 11.12 22.97 7.26
CA LEU A 766 9.71 22.59 7.41
C LEU A 766 9.13 22.97 8.79
N ASN A 767 9.93 22.89 9.87
CA ASN A 767 9.49 23.27 11.22
C ASN A 767 9.28 24.79 11.40
N ASP A 768 9.83 25.60 10.49
CA ASP A 768 9.71 27.07 10.51
C ASP A 768 8.63 27.57 9.53
N TRP A 769 7.86 26.66 8.93
CA TRP A 769 6.78 26.99 8.01
C TRP A 769 5.56 27.54 8.75
N ASN A 770 4.96 28.57 8.17
CA ASN A 770 3.63 29.04 8.57
C ASN A 770 2.56 28.51 7.61
N ASN A 771 1.29 28.81 7.90
CA ASN A 771 0.16 28.38 7.08
C ASN A 771 0.24 28.86 5.62
N SER A 772 0.86 30.02 5.35
CA SER A 772 1.07 30.52 3.98
C SER A 772 2.13 29.72 3.24
N ASP A 773 3.21 29.30 3.90
CA ASP A 773 4.24 28.45 3.28
C ASP A 773 3.65 27.09 2.90
N TYR A 774 2.80 26.51 3.75
CA TYR A 774 2.09 25.27 3.42
C TYR A 774 1.14 25.46 2.22
N GLY A 775 0.39 26.55 2.16
CA GLY A 775 -0.47 26.88 1.03
C GLY A 775 0.31 27.03 -0.28
N ASN A 776 1.44 27.73 -0.26
CA ASN A 776 2.31 27.92 -1.41
C ASN A 776 2.97 26.61 -1.86
N TYR A 777 3.32 25.72 -0.92
CA TYR A 777 3.83 24.39 -1.23
C TYR A 777 2.78 23.54 -1.95
N ILE A 778 1.51 23.61 -1.51
CA ILE A 778 0.40 22.92 -2.20
C ILE A 778 0.25 23.42 -3.65
N GLN A 779 0.45 24.72 -3.91
CA GLN A 779 0.44 25.25 -5.27
C GLN A 779 1.62 24.72 -6.10
N PHE A 780 2.80 24.62 -5.49
CA PHE A 780 3.98 24.02 -6.13
C PHE A 780 3.74 22.56 -6.54
N VAL A 781 3.29 21.71 -5.61
CA VAL A 781 3.09 20.26 -5.89
C VAL A 781 2.01 20.00 -6.94
N LYS A 782 1.02 20.90 -7.08
CA LYS A 782 0.05 20.88 -8.18
C LYS A 782 0.68 21.27 -9.51
N ALA A 783 1.45 22.36 -9.54
CA ALA A 783 2.12 22.83 -10.74
C ALA A 783 3.09 21.80 -11.33
N VAL A 784 3.75 21.02 -10.47
CA VAL A 784 4.63 19.91 -10.89
C VAL A 784 3.89 18.57 -11.07
N GLY A 785 2.57 18.53 -10.88
CA GLY A 785 1.73 17.34 -11.13
C GLY A 785 1.78 16.25 -10.06
N TRP A 786 2.40 16.49 -8.91
CA TRP A 786 2.47 15.52 -7.80
C TRP A 786 1.16 15.42 -7.02
N TYR A 787 0.25 16.37 -7.20
CA TYR A 787 -0.96 16.48 -6.42
C TYR A 787 -2.14 16.85 -7.32
N ASP A 788 -3.20 16.05 -7.25
CA ASP A 788 -4.43 16.32 -7.98
C ASP A 788 -5.43 17.10 -7.13
N GLU A 789 -5.83 18.25 -7.64
CA GLU A 789 -7.10 18.86 -7.24
C GLU A 789 -8.24 18.21 -8.02
N LYS A 790 -9.18 17.57 -7.31
CA LYS A 790 -10.47 17.24 -7.91
C LYS A 790 -11.22 18.55 -8.23
N GLY A 791 -11.23 18.99 -9.51
CA GLY A 791 -12.13 20.01 -10.06
C GLY A 791 -12.69 19.52 -11.41
N SER A 792 -13.95 19.73 -11.80
CA SER A 792 -14.74 20.96 -11.75
C SER A 792 -16.24 20.68 -12.00
N GLY A 793 -17.08 21.54 -11.43
CA GLY A 793 -18.55 21.52 -11.48
C GLY A 793 -19.08 22.51 -10.44
N ASP A 794 -18.84 23.79 -10.73
CA ASP A 794 -19.27 25.02 -10.06
C ASP A 794 -18.86 25.38 -8.62
N ASN A 795 -18.71 26.70 -8.44
CA ASN A 795 -18.06 27.43 -7.34
C ASN A 795 -18.90 27.40 -6.04
N GLN A 796 -18.38 26.98 -4.89
CA GLN A 796 -17.72 27.85 -3.90
C GLN A 796 -17.04 27.03 -2.77
N ALA A 797 -16.03 27.65 -2.17
CA ALA A 797 -14.95 27.07 -1.37
C ALA A 797 -15.33 26.47 0.01
N ARG A 798 -14.82 25.27 0.29
CA ARG A 798 -13.96 24.94 1.45
C ARG A 798 -13.28 23.57 1.25
N GLU A 799 -11.97 23.62 1.03
CA GLU A 799 -10.94 22.56 1.14
C GLU A 799 -11.32 21.14 0.66
N LYS A 800 -11.49 20.96 -0.65
CA LYS A 800 -11.32 19.65 -1.28
C LYS A 800 -9.86 19.23 -1.11
N ARG A 801 -9.55 18.36 -0.15
CA ARG A 801 -8.19 17.79 -0.03
C ARG A 801 -7.95 16.94 -1.28
N GLY A 802 -7.09 17.44 -2.17
CA GLY A 802 -6.51 16.64 -3.23
C GLY A 802 -5.68 15.48 -2.67
N SER A 803 -5.24 14.59 -3.54
CA SER A 803 -4.38 13.47 -3.18
C SER A 803 -3.09 13.53 -3.97
N TYR A 804 -2.00 13.09 -3.33
CA TYR A 804 -0.75 12.87 -4.04
C TYR A 804 -0.93 11.74 -5.05
N VAL A 805 -0.33 11.93 -6.23
CA VAL A 805 -0.40 10.99 -7.34
C VAL A 805 0.64 9.90 -7.12
N SER A 806 0.30 8.62 -7.37
CA SER A 806 1.28 7.53 -7.29
C SER A 806 2.37 7.73 -8.36
N SER A 807 3.59 7.25 -8.09
CA SER A 807 4.71 7.40 -9.03
C SER A 807 4.39 6.83 -10.42
N ASP A 808 3.71 5.68 -10.50
CA ASP A 808 3.33 5.07 -11.78
C ASP A 808 2.31 5.91 -12.55
N GLU A 809 1.33 6.48 -11.86
CA GLU A 809 0.34 7.38 -12.45
C GLU A 809 0.98 8.72 -12.89
N LEU A 810 1.94 9.24 -12.13
CA LEU A 810 2.70 10.43 -12.49
C LEU A 810 3.54 10.23 -13.77
N TYR A 811 4.27 9.12 -13.86
CA TYR A 811 5.04 8.79 -15.06
C TYR A 811 4.15 8.50 -16.27
N LYS A 812 2.96 7.94 -16.04
CA LYS A 812 1.95 7.77 -17.09
C LYS A 812 1.49 9.13 -17.62
N ARG A 813 1.16 10.08 -16.74
CA ARG A 813 0.77 11.46 -17.11
C ARG A 813 1.86 12.23 -17.85
N ILE A 814 3.11 12.10 -17.41
CA ILE A 814 4.26 12.71 -18.09
C ILE A 814 4.40 12.22 -19.54
N LYS A 815 4.05 10.93 -19.78
CA LYS A 815 4.04 10.33 -21.13
C LYS A 815 2.81 10.74 -21.94
N GLU A 816 1.63 10.78 -21.33
CA GLU A 816 0.35 11.04 -22.01
C GLU A 816 0.09 12.53 -22.28
N ASN A 817 0.56 13.43 -21.40
CA ASN A 817 0.44 14.87 -21.53
C ASN A 817 1.82 15.53 -21.47
N SER A 818 2.53 15.51 -22.60
CA SER A 818 3.91 15.97 -22.73
C SER A 818 4.11 17.48 -22.53
N VAL A 819 3.05 18.28 -22.31
CA VAL A 819 3.14 19.74 -22.19
C VAL A 819 2.69 20.24 -20.81
N GLY A 820 1.76 19.54 -20.15
CA GLY A 820 1.13 20.03 -18.92
C GLY A 820 1.94 19.88 -17.63
N TYR A 821 2.85 18.91 -17.53
CA TYR A 821 3.55 18.59 -16.28
C TYR A 821 5.05 18.92 -16.38
N ARG A 822 5.40 20.15 -15.99
CA ARG A 822 6.77 20.70 -15.94
C ARG A 822 7.29 20.69 -14.49
N GLY A 823 8.57 20.44 -14.28
CA GLY A 823 9.21 20.35 -12.97
C GLY A 823 8.95 19.04 -12.21
N SER A 824 8.34 18.04 -12.86
CA SER A 824 7.99 16.79 -12.22
C SER A 824 9.18 15.81 -12.19
N LEU A 825 10.01 15.91 -11.14
CA LEU A 825 10.98 14.88 -10.76
C LEU A 825 10.41 14.11 -9.57
N PRO A 826 10.10 12.81 -9.68
CA PRO A 826 9.40 12.13 -8.58
C PRO A 826 10.22 11.92 -7.32
N ARG A 827 9.64 12.32 -6.19
CA ARG A 827 10.14 11.96 -4.86
C ARG A 827 10.06 10.45 -4.67
N ASN A 828 11.15 9.82 -4.22
CA ASN A 828 11.19 8.39 -3.97
C ASN A 828 10.41 8.04 -2.69
N TYR A 829 9.15 7.61 -2.82
CA TYR A 829 8.33 7.08 -1.71
C TYR A 829 8.63 5.58 -1.41
N HIS A 830 9.77 5.03 -1.84
CA HIS A 830 10.02 3.58 -1.77
C HIS A 830 10.82 3.06 -0.57
N THR A 831 11.01 3.83 0.50
CA THR A 831 11.52 3.27 1.76
C THR A 831 10.49 3.40 2.88
N GLN A 832 10.00 2.25 3.32
CA GLN A 832 9.22 2.08 4.54
C GLN A 832 10.03 2.71 5.70
N ASN A 833 9.42 3.61 6.47
CA ASN A 833 9.98 4.30 7.66
C ASN A 833 10.82 5.58 7.46
N LEU A 834 10.34 6.60 6.74
CA LEU A 834 10.87 7.95 6.93
C LEU A 834 9.75 9.00 7.05
N GLN A 835 9.52 9.47 8.29
CA GLN A 835 8.91 10.77 8.58
C GLN A 835 9.68 11.84 7.78
N PHE A 836 8.97 12.67 7.00
CA PHE A 836 9.47 13.88 6.34
C PHE A 836 10.99 13.99 6.22
N THR A 837 11.64 13.08 5.50
CA THR A 837 13.07 13.24 5.27
C THR A 837 13.26 14.39 4.30
N THR A 838 14.03 15.33 4.83
CA THR A 838 14.59 16.59 4.34
C THR A 838 14.12 17.00 2.95
N PRO A 839 13.43 18.14 2.85
CA PRO A 839 12.87 18.53 1.59
C PRO A 839 13.94 18.95 0.57
N GLU A 840 13.98 18.26 -0.56
CA GLU A 840 14.85 18.57 -1.71
C GLU A 840 14.69 20.03 -2.20
N PHE A 841 13.56 20.69 -1.90
CA PHE A 841 13.38 22.12 -2.16
C PHE A 841 14.40 23.02 -1.45
N LEU A 842 15.05 22.54 -0.39
CA LEU A 842 16.13 23.27 0.28
C LEU A 842 17.39 23.39 -0.61
N LEU A 843 17.53 22.54 -1.63
CA LEU A 843 18.58 22.68 -2.64
C LEU A 843 18.39 23.95 -3.48
N PHE A 844 17.15 24.45 -3.61
CA PHE A 844 16.85 25.64 -4.40
C PHE A 844 17.47 26.92 -3.82
N SER A 845 17.70 26.96 -2.51
CA SER A 845 18.40 28.06 -1.81
C SER A 845 19.92 27.92 -1.83
N HIS A 846 20.42 26.71 -2.04
CA HIS A 846 21.83 26.39 -1.79
C HIS A 846 22.74 26.83 -2.93
N CYS A 847 22.29 26.65 -4.18
CA CYS A 847 23.08 26.95 -5.37
C CYS A 847 22.33 27.87 -6.33
N ASP A 848 23.10 28.63 -7.11
CA ASP A 848 22.55 29.38 -8.23
C ASP A 848 22.28 28.42 -9.41
N LEU A 849 21.15 27.72 -9.29
CA LEU A 849 20.49 26.92 -10.31
C LEU A 849 19.63 27.77 -11.24
#